data_AF-A0A8M1KU13-F1
#
_entry.id   AF-A0A8M1KU13-F1
#
_cell.length_a   1.000
_cell.length_b   1.000
_cell.length_c   1.000
_cell.angle_alpha   90.00
_cell.angle_beta   90.00
_cell.angle_gamma   90.00
#
_symmetry.space_group_name_H-M   'P 1'
#
loop_
_entity.id
_entity.type
_entity.pdbx_description
1 polymer ?
#
loop_
_entity_poly.entity_id
_entity_poly.type
_entity_poly.pdbx_seq_one_letter_code
_entity_poly.pdbx_strand_id
1 'polypeptide(L)'
;MKDLAVEWTIDGQPQTTSETTGQISQLEVDTALWRKSSNYTCRVKSGKTWIVESIQVCSDGHFQAPHVQLERPRLRDVTTRDKVVVTCKVAAASASKVVWWVDDKEETSHVTEKSEHVEDPARGQVQVDHPCYPTEEAIQISETAKQNPTVTIRRSLEDLKKDGGAVLECLLGDLSSNEISVNLQANGKDLLKTRLYVDVPVQKDQQSLTAVRFTIPKDQKSADKMFACKVNFANNQKISSPTGKLFAPPTLELFLAPGSSSTKLVCVGSGFNPQLKWKHTTKLKLNENRKVLLENDGRLTVTIEMDVPQKEWHKGMNFPCEVEDQDQNVKNKETRDISICSVSPHSVFADIYLTGPSLRDKDKNNVPVTCLVVGFNISDLPVIWKVGGEVTSEGLTTLPPSENDNGTQSVRSELSLQASTWHGHAEVSCEVRRACDRDALARRISKAKDMQRPRVRILRPSDANLVHSNGSSLLCEVLGFSPADAIVHWEANGTQLPTSRYTNGPVSSDAKAGTYTTHSILLLPPSQRHEGSFTCVVRHESSAEPISDTVENLFASVVHSKPIVTLLRRTAELVCLVYGYSPESIDITWLKNGISVEASDQRTDLPSKGPDGKFSVHSHLNLSSGEWDSGVKFTCNVTHITGALSVSTFKPEPKDEVLFVDNNMADAVPEDTVAEAMNMVWALLFLFLSCLLYSCTVTLIKLK
;
A
#
# COMPACT_ATOMS: atom_id res chain seq x y z
N MET A 1 80.04 -79.91 -69.57
CA MET A 1 80.37 -78.91 -68.55
C MET A 1 80.73 -79.69 -67.29
N LYS A 2 82.02 -79.80 -66.99
CA LYS A 2 82.56 -80.52 -65.82
C LYS A 2 82.87 -79.50 -64.72
N ASP A 3 82.52 -79.86 -63.48
CA ASP A 3 82.98 -79.36 -62.19
C ASP A 3 82.66 -77.89 -61.80
N LEU A 4 81.42 -77.62 -61.37
CA LEU A 4 81.08 -76.50 -60.48
C LEU A 4 81.27 -76.94 -59.02
N ALA A 5 82.06 -76.21 -58.24
CA ALA A 5 82.21 -76.45 -56.79
C ALA A 5 81.26 -75.53 -56.01
N VAL A 6 80.47 -76.08 -55.09
CA VAL A 6 79.53 -75.35 -54.23
C VAL A 6 79.92 -75.55 -52.77
N GLU A 7 79.99 -74.47 -52.01
CA GLU A 7 80.25 -74.47 -50.57
C GLU A 7 79.11 -73.76 -49.84
N TRP A 8 78.62 -74.37 -48.76
CA TRP A 8 77.66 -73.73 -47.86
C TRP A 8 78.35 -73.34 -46.57
N THR A 9 78.05 -72.15 -46.05
CA THR A 9 78.45 -71.74 -44.72
C THR A 9 77.23 -71.29 -43.90
N ILE A 10 77.25 -71.62 -42.61
CA ILE A 10 76.31 -71.08 -41.61
C ILE A 10 77.13 -70.18 -40.71
N ASP A 11 76.81 -68.88 -40.67
CA ASP A 11 77.56 -67.87 -39.90
C ASP A 11 79.08 -67.89 -40.17
N GLY A 12 79.45 -68.20 -41.41
CA GLY A 12 80.85 -68.28 -41.86
C GLY A 12 81.55 -69.62 -41.61
N GLN A 13 80.93 -70.59 -40.94
CA GLN A 13 81.49 -71.95 -40.78
C GLN A 13 81.04 -72.89 -41.92
N PRO A 14 81.97 -73.58 -42.61
CA PRO A 14 81.64 -74.47 -43.74
C PRO A 14 80.86 -75.71 -43.30
N GLN A 15 79.86 -76.07 -44.11
CA GLN A 15 78.98 -77.21 -43.88
C GLN A 15 79.15 -78.28 -44.97
N THR A 16 78.91 -79.53 -44.59
CA THR A 16 78.93 -80.67 -45.51
C THR A 16 77.60 -80.75 -46.26
N THR A 17 77.62 -80.67 -47.58
CA THR A 17 76.42 -80.76 -48.42
C THR A 17 75.93 -82.20 -48.52
N SER A 18 74.63 -82.43 -48.38
CA SER A 18 74.06 -83.78 -48.42
C SER A 18 73.99 -84.35 -49.83
N GLU A 19 73.70 -83.54 -50.87
CA GLU A 19 73.65 -83.96 -52.28
C GLU A 19 73.95 -82.80 -53.25
N THR A 20 74.79 -83.05 -54.27
CA THR A 20 75.09 -82.08 -55.35
C THR A 20 74.95 -82.75 -56.72
N THR A 21 73.80 -82.59 -57.37
CA THR A 21 73.53 -83.13 -58.72
C THR A 21 73.44 -81.99 -59.72
N GLY A 22 74.50 -81.77 -60.51
CA GLY A 22 74.57 -81.03 -61.79
C GLY A 22 74.11 -79.56 -61.85
N GLN A 23 73.01 -79.18 -61.18
CA GLN A 23 72.37 -77.86 -61.16
C GLN A 23 71.77 -77.47 -59.80
N ILE A 24 71.67 -78.38 -58.80
CA ILE A 24 71.09 -78.08 -57.47
C ILE A 24 72.03 -78.57 -56.37
N SER A 25 72.22 -77.75 -55.33
CA SER A 25 72.87 -78.10 -54.07
C SER A 25 71.93 -77.77 -52.91
N GLN A 26 71.72 -78.74 -52.02
CA GLN A 26 70.84 -78.59 -50.86
C GLN A 26 71.64 -78.72 -49.56
N LEU A 27 71.30 -77.88 -48.58
CA LEU A 27 71.82 -77.94 -47.22
C LEU A 27 70.67 -78.30 -46.28
N GLU A 28 70.77 -79.46 -45.64
CA GLU A 28 69.86 -79.86 -44.57
C GLU A 28 70.34 -79.25 -43.26
N VAL A 29 69.48 -78.49 -42.57
CA VAL A 29 69.82 -77.74 -41.36
C VAL A 29 68.95 -78.19 -40.20
N ASP A 30 69.55 -78.34 -39.02
CA ASP A 30 68.82 -78.57 -37.78
C ASP A 30 67.82 -77.43 -37.51
N THR A 31 66.56 -77.79 -37.23
CA THR A 31 65.47 -76.84 -36.96
C THR A 31 65.73 -75.91 -35.76
N ALA A 32 66.55 -76.31 -34.79
CA ALA A 32 66.98 -75.47 -33.66
C ALA A 32 68.05 -74.45 -34.05
N LEU A 33 68.90 -74.75 -35.04
CA LEU A 33 69.86 -73.80 -35.63
C LEU A 33 69.16 -72.80 -36.56
N TRP A 34 68.17 -73.24 -37.33
CA TRP A 34 67.30 -72.36 -38.13
C TRP A 34 66.58 -71.30 -37.27
N ARG A 35 66.23 -71.65 -36.02
CA ARG A 35 65.53 -70.74 -35.08
C ARG A 35 66.42 -69.66 -34.45
N LYS A 36 67.74 -69.68 -34.64
CA LYS A 36 68.68 -68.73 -34.00
C LYS A 36 69.06 -67.51 -34.85
N SER A 37 68.30 -67.23 -35.91
CA SER A 37 68.54 -66.09 -36.82
C SER A 37 69.92 -66.10 -37.49
N SER A 38 70.49 -67.29 -37.68
CA SER A 38 71.76 -67.51 -38.38
C SER A 38 71.69 -67.12 -39.85
N ASN A 39 72.82 -66.67 -40.41
CA ASN A 39 72.96 -66.31 -41.81
C ASN A 39 73.50 -67.50 -42.63
N TYR A 40 72.74 -67.92 -43.62
CA TYR A 40 73.03 -69.08 -44.46
C TYR A 40 73.57 -68.60 -45.80
N THR A 41 74.83 -68.89 -46.11
CA THR A 41 75.49 -68.40 -47.31
C THR A 41 75.87 -69.56 -48.24
N CYS A 42 75.46 -69.49 -49.50
CA CYS A 42 75.86 -70.40 -50.56
C CYS A 42 76.92 -69.72 -51.45
N ARG A 43 78.02 -70.41 -51.72
CA ARG A 43 79.11 -69.93 -52.58
C ARG A 43 79.33 -70.91 -53.73
N VAL A 44 79.22 -70.43 -54.97
CA VAL A 44 79.39 -71.26 -56.18
C VAL A 44 80.59 -70.78 -56.99
N LYS A 45 81.52 -71.69 -57.32
CA LYS A 45 82.72 -71.38 -58.11
C LYS A 45 82.43 -71.53 -59.60
N SER A 46 82.44 -70.43 -60.34
CA SER A 46 82.29 -70.41 -61.79
C SER A 46 83.58 -69.89 -62.44
N GLY A 47 84.40 -70.80 -62.98
CA GLY A 47 85.72 -70.45 -63.50
C GLY A 47 86.70 -70.00 -62.40
N LYS A 48 87.13 -68.73 -62.42
CA LYS A 48 88.05 -68.13 -61.42
C LYS A 48 87.34 -67.27 -60.37
N THR A 49 86.02 -67.08 -60.46
CA THR A 49 85.24 -66.22 -59.55
C THR A 49 84.23 -67.01 -58.74
N TRP A 50 83.91 -66.53 -57.54
CA TRP A 50 82.87 -67.09 -56.67
C TRP A 50 81.64 -66.18 -56.70
N ILE A 51 80.47 -66.77 -56.88
CA ILE A 51 79.17 -66.12 -56.72
C ILE A 51 78.65 -66.48 -55.33
N VAL A 52 78.20 -65.49 -54.56
CA VAL A 52 77.77 -65.65 -53.16
C VAL A 52 76.35 -65.12 -52.99
N GLU A 53 75.48 -65.94 -52.41
CA GLU A 53 74.09 -65.63 -52.07
C GLU A 53 73.87 -65.97 -50.58
N SER A 54 73.09 -65.17 -49.86
CA SER A 54 72.89 -65.37 -48.42
C SER A 54 71.47 -65.05 -47.97
N ILE A 55 70.87 -65.96 -47.19
CA ILE A 55 69.52 -65.81 -46.63
C ILE A 55 69.56 -65.74 -45.10
N GLN A 56 68.75 -64.85 -44.55
CA GLN A 56 68.60 -64.64 -43.11
C GLN A 56 67.12 -64.76 -42.72
N VAL A 57 66.83 -65.56 -41.69
CA VAL A 57 65.50 -66.13 -41.39
C VAL A 57 64.40 -65.08 -41.14
N CYS A 58 64.73 -63.90 -40.61
CA CYS A 58 63.76 -62.83 -40.33
C CYS A 58 63.69 -61.73 -41.43
N SER A 59 64.42 -61.88 -42.54
CA SER A 59 64.54 -60.83 -43.58
C SER A 59 63.61 -61.05 -44.78
N ASP A 60 63.30 -62.30 -45.13
CA ASP A 60 62.49 -62.64 -46.30
C ASP A 60 61.02 -62.88 -45.93
N GLY A 61 60.31 -61.81 -45.56
CA GLY A 61 58.85 -61.57 -45.75
C GLY A 61 57.79 -62.64 -45.43
N HIS A 62 58.14 -63.83 -44.94
CA HIS A 62 57.26 -65.00 -44.82
C HIS A 62 56.57 -65.10 -43.45
N PHE A 63 57.02 -64.34 -42.45
CA PHE A 63 56.42 -64.31 -41.11
C PHE A 63 55.59 -63.04 -40.93
N GLN A 64 54.28 -63.22 -40.70
CA GLN A 64 53.38 -62.11 -40.40
C GLN A 64 53.49 -61.76 -38.91
N ALA A 65 53.57 -60.46 -38.59
CA ALA A 65 53.63 -60.01 -37.19
C ALA A 65 52.40 -60.50 -36.40
N PRO A 66 52.56 -60.96 -35.15
CA PRO A 66 51.45 -61.45 -34.35
C PRO A 66 50.46 -60.32 -34.06
N HIS A 67 49.17 -60.54 -34.33
CA HIS A 67 48.11 -59.59 -33.99
C HIS A 67 47.53 -59.95 -32.62
N VAL A 68 47.67 -59.03 -31.68
CA VAL A 68 47.15 -59.17 -30.32
C VAL A 68 45.91 -58.29 -30.19
N GLN A 69 44.87 -58.83 -29.54
CA GLN A 69 43.67 -58.07 -29.23
C GLN A 69 43.19 -58.43 -27.81
N LEU A 70 43.21 -57.44 -26.92
CA LEU A 70 42.69 -57.54 -25.56
C LEU A 70 41.21 -57.13 -25.48
N GLU A 71 40.36 -57.93 -24.84
CA GLU A 71 38.94 -57.65 -24.61
C GLU A 71 38.67 -57.26 -23.14
N ARG A 72 37.95 -56.15 -22.93
CA ARG A 72 37.56 -55.68 -21.58
C ARG A 72 36.32 -56.44 -21.04
N PRO A 73 36.23 -56.68 -19.73
CA PRO A 73 35.03 -57.26 -19.11
C PRO A 73 33.84 -56.29 -19.17
N ARG A 74 32.62 -56.84 -19.25
CA ARG A 74 31.37 -56.06 -19.26
C ARG A 74 31.08 -55.42 -17.91
N LEU A 75 30.49 -54.23 -17.88
CA LEU A 75 30.20 -53.48 -16.63
C LEU A 75 29.24 -54.26 -15.72
N ARG A 76 28.27 -54.99 -16.29
CA ARG A 76 27.43 -55.92 -15.50
C ARG A 76 28.26 -56.91 -14.71
N ASP A 77 29.25 -57.55 -15.32
CA ASP A 77 30.03 -58.60 -14.68
C ASP A 77 30.96 -58.02 -13.60
N VAL A 78 31.53 -56.82 -13.84
CA VAL A 78 32.32 -56.06 -12.85
C VAL A 78 31.47 -55.65 -11.62
N THR A 79 30.20 -55.31 -11.81
CA THR A 79 29.34 -54.79 -10.72
C THR A 79 28.54 -55.86 -9.98
N THR A 80 28.51 -57.10 -10.49
CA THR A 80 27.65 -58.17 -9.94
C THR A 80 28.41 -59.41 -9.52
N ARG A 81 29.66 -59.59 -9.95
CA ARG A 81 30.47 -60.79 -9.65
C ARG A 81 31.69 -60.41 -8.83
N ASP A 82 32.11 -61.33 -7.98
CA ASP A 82 33.30 -61.16 -7.12
C ASP A 82 34.63 -61.28 -7.91
N LYS A 83 34.57 -61.85 -9.13
CA LYS A 83 35.71 -62.03 -10.02
C LYS A 83 35.34 -61.70 -11.47
N VAL A 84 36.27 -61.05 -12.18
CA VAL A 84 36.13 -60.68 -13.59
C VAL A 84 37.24 -61.29 -14.44
N VAL A 85 36.89 -61.62 -15.69
CA VAL A 85 37.78 -62.30 -16.63
C VAL A 85 38.17 -61.34 -17.75
N VAL A 86 39.48 -61.23 -18.01
CA VAL A 86 40.05 -60.48 -19.14
C VAL A 86 40.54 -61.48 -20.17
N THR A 87 40.20 -61.27 -21.46
CA THR A 87 40.51 -62.21 -22.54
C THR A 87 41.54 -61.61 -23.50
N CYS A 88 42.61 -62.34 -23.79
CA CYS A 88 43.54 -62.01 -24.87
C CYS A 88 43.35 -62.95 -26.07
N LYS A 89 43.16 -62.37 -27.25
CA LYS A 89 43.09 -63.09 -28.52
C LYS A 89 44.36 -62.80 -29.31
N VAL A 90 45.17 -63.83 -29.51
CA VAL A 90 46.42 -63.76 -30.27
C VAL A 90 46.26 -64.55 -31.56
N ALA A 91 46.44 -63.89 -32.70
CA ALA A 91 46.54 -64.52 -34.00
C ALA A 91 48.00 -64.48 -34.46
N ALA A 92 48.68 -65.63 -34.43
CA ALA A 92 50.10 -65.77 -34.77
C ALA A 92 50.37 -67.12 -35.47
N ALA A 93 51.29 -67.13 -36.43
CA ALA A 93 51.77 -68.37 -37.05
C ALA A 93 52.60 -69.18 -36.03
N SER A 94 52.53 -70.51 -36.13
CA SER A 94 52.86 -71.47 -35.07
C SER A 94 54.26 -71.27 -34.44
N ALA A 95 54.29 -70.81 -33.18
CA ALA A 95 55.35 -70.93 -32.13
C ALA A 95 55.56 -69.67 -31.24
N SER A 96 54.54 -68.86 -30.97
CA SER A 96 54.64 -67.70 -30.04
C SER A 96 54.38 -68.07 -28.58
N LYS A 97 55.09 -67.43 -27.64
CA LYS A 97 54.80 -67.50 -26.19
C LYS A 97 54.01 -66.27 -25.77
N VAL A 98 52.90 -66.45 -25.06
CA VAL A 98 52.14 -65.34 -24.46
C VAL A 98 52.58 -65.18 -23.01
N VAL A 99 52.88 -63.95 -22.60
CA VAL A 99 53.31 -63.61 -21.24
C VAL A 99 52.38 -62.54 -20.71
N TRP A 100 51.79 -62.79 -19.55
CA TRP A 100 50.93 -61.84 -18.87
C TRP A 100 51.71 -61.10 -17.79
N TRP A 101 51.46 -59.80 -17.70
CA TRP A 101 51.99 -58.92 -16.68
C TRP A 101 50.82 -58.32 -15.93
N VAL A 102 50.68 -58.67 -14.65
CA VAL A 102 49.66 -58.10 -13.75
C VAL A 102 50.40 -57.36 -12.65
N ASP A 103 50.17 -56.04 -12.55
CA ASP A 103 50.84 -55.15 -11.59
C ASP A 103 52.37 -55.38 -11.53
N ASP A 104 53.00 -55.37 -12.71
CA ASP A 104 54.45 -55.57 -12.94
C ASP A 104 55.00 -56.93 -12.49
N LYS A 105 54.15 -57.94 -12.25
CA LYS A 105 54.54 -59.33 -12.00
C LYS A 105 54.22 -60.23 -13.19
N GLU A 106 55.20 -61.03 -13.58
CA GLU A 106 55.12 -61.96 -14.71
C GLU A 106 54.35 -63.24 -14.32
N GLU A 107 53.27 -63.54 -15.05
CA GLU A 107 52.62 -64.85 -15.06
C GLU A 107 52.77 -65.47 -16.45
N THR A 108 53.34 -66.69 -16.52
CA THR A 108 53.67 -67.34 -17.79
C THR A 108 52.80 -68.54 -18.07
N SER A 109 52.39 -68.66 -19.33
CA SER A 109 51.61 -69.78 -19.85
C SER A 109 52.09 -70.16 -21.26
N HIS A 110 52.11 -71.46 -21.56
CA HIS A 110 52.56 -71.99 -22.85
C HIS A 110 51.36 -72.45 -23.67
N VAL A 111 51.02 -71.76 -24.77
CA VAL A 111 49.93 -72.20 -25.67
C VAL A 111 50.25 -71.92 -27.14
N THR A 112 49.95 -72.92 -27.98
CA THR A 112 49.82 -72.80 -29.43
C THR A 112 48.33 -72.66 -29.77
N GLU A 113 47.94 -71.54 -30.39
CA GLU A 113 46.61 -71.28 -30.98
C GLU A 113 45.39 -71.55 -30.06
N LYS A 114 45.17 -70.71 -29.02
CA LYS A 114 43.85 -70.52 -28.34
C LYS A 114 43.83 -69.35 -27.36
N SER A 115 42.62 -68.79 -27.13
CA SER A 115 42.33 -67.65 -26.24
C SER A 115 42.68 -67.93 -24.79
N GLU A 116 43.30 -66.97 -24.12
CA GLU A 116 43.73 -67.11 -22.73
C GLU A 116 43.02 -66.11 -21.81
N HIS A 117 42.75 -66.52 -20.58
CA HIS A 117 41.91 -65.82 -19.62
C HIS A 117 42.66 -65.63 -18.31
N VAL A 118 42.65 -64.41 -17.79
CA VAL A 118 43.20 -64.09 -16.46
C VAL A 118 42.06 -63.57 -15.58
N GLU A 119 41.97 -64.10 -14.35
CA GLU A 119 41.04 -63.61 -13.33
C GLU A 119 41.68 -62.45 -12.56
N ASP A 120 40.98 -61.31 -12.52
CA ASP A 120 41.21 -60.17 -11.62
C ASP A 120 42.57 -59.40 -11.71
N PRO A 121 42.86 -58.70 -12.82
CA PRO A 121 43.95 -57.73 -12.87
C PRO A 121 43.47 -56.27 -12.70
N ALA A 122 44.18 -55.44 -11.93
CA ALA A 122 43.95 -53.98 -11.86
C ALA A 122 44.53 -53.25 -13.09
N ARG A 123 45.68 -53.72 -13.58
CA ARG A 123 46.34 -53.35 -14.83
C ARG A 123 46.90 -54.60 -15.48
N GLY A 124 46.55 -54.83 -16.74
CA GLY A 124 47.03 -55.98 -17.51
C GLY A 124 47.88 -55.53 -18.69
N GLN A 125 49.11 -56.01 -18.76
CA GLN A 125 49.96 -55.96 -19.95
C GLN A 125 50.10 -57.37 -20.50
N VAL A 126 50.02 -57.51 -21.82
CA VAL A 126 50.30 -58.78 -22.48
C VAL A 126 51.44 -58.59 -23.45
N GLN A 127 52.41 -59.48 -23.39
CA GLN A 127 53.53 -59.50 -24.31
C GLN A 127 53.53 -60.83 -25.05
N VAL A 128 53.56 -60.77 -26.37
CA VAL A 128 53.71 -61.93 -27.23
C VAL A 128 55.15 -61.96 -27.71
N ASP A 129 55.89 -62.96 -27.24
CA ASP A 129 57.29 -63.16 -27.60
C ASP A 129 57.33 -64.08 -28.84
N HIS A 130 57.65 -63.49 -29.99
CA HIS A 130 57.83 -64.18 -31.26
C HIS A 130 59.29 -64.01 -31.73
N PRO A 131 59.95 -65.06 -32.28
CA PRO A 131 61.38 -65.04 -32.61
C PRO A 131 61.85 -63.87 -33.47
N CYS A 132 60.97 -63.33 -34.34
CA CYS A 132 61.27 -62.17 -35.18
C CYS A 132 60.54 -60.87 -34.76
N TYR A 133 59.49 -60.91 -33.92
CA TYR A 133 58.62 -59.75 -33.64
C TYR A 133 58.02 -59.78 -32.21
N PRO A 134 58.72 -59.29 -31.18
CA PRO A 134 58.09 -59.10 -29.88
C PRO A 134 57.02 -58.00 -29.96
N THR A 135 55.79 -58.30 -29.56
CA THR A 135 54.67 -57.34 -29.53
C THR A 135 54.17 -57.18 -28.09
N GLU A 136 54.12 -55.95 -27.59
CA GLU A 136 53.56 -55.62 -26.27
C GLU A 136 52.29 -54.79 -26.44
N GLU A 137 51.21 -55.17 -25.75
CA GLU A 137 49.95 -54.43 -25.72
C GLU A 137 49.46 -54.28 -24.28
N ALA A 138 49.11 -53.06 -23.88
CA ALA A 138 48.71 -52.73 -22.52
C ALA A 138 47.24 -52.31 -22.49
N ILE A 139 46.47 -52.80 -21.50
CA ILE A 139 45.10 -52.34 -21.26
C ILE A 139 44.95 -51.75 -19.86
N GLN A 140 44.48 -50.50 -19.84
CA GLN A 140 44.02 -49.84 -18.62
C GLN A 140 42.55 -50.18 -18.42
N ILE A 141 42.23 -50.83 -17.30
CA ILE A 141 40.86 -51.24 -16.94
C ILE A 141 40.12 -50.05 -16.28
N SER A 142 40.84 -49.12 -15.67
CA SER A 142 40.30 -47.87 -15.14
C SER A 142 40.33 -46.75 -16.18
N GLU A 143 39.18 -46.42 -16.77
CA GLU A 143 39.01 -45.13 -17.45
C GLU A 143 38.65 -44.04 -16.43
N THR A 144 39.53 -43.04 -16.28
CA THR A 144 39.15 -41.77 -15.66
C THR A 144 38.20 -41.03 -16.59
N ALA A 145 36.94 -40.85 -16.17
CA ALA A 145 35.92 -40.15 -16.93
C ALA A 145 36.41 -38.75 -17.37
N LYS A 146 36.52 -38.54 -18.69
CA LYS A 146 36.97 -37.26 -19.26
C LYS A 146 35.93 -36.14 -19.17
N GLN A 147 34.65 -36.46 -18.95
CA GLN A 147 33.54 -35.50 -18.82
C GLN A 147 32.55 -35.96 -17.72
N ASN A 148 31.91 -34.98 -17.06
CA ASN A 148 30.94 -35.23 -15.98
C ASN A 148 29.53 -35.26 -16.60
N PRO A 149 28.84 -36.41 -16.63
CA PRO A 149 27.59 -36.55 -17.37
C PRO A 149 26.44 -35.81 -16.68
N THR A 150 25.51 -35.31 -17.52
CA THR A 150 24.30 -34.64 -17.06
C THR A 150 23.20 -35.67 -16.82
N VAL A 151 22.67 -35.72 -15.59
CA VAL A 151 21.61 -36.66 -15.20
C VAL A 151 20.44 -35.88 -14.62
N THR A 152 19.30 -35.92 -15.31
CA THR A 152 18.08 -35.22 -14.91
C THR A 152 16.93 -36.21 -14.82
N ILE A 153 16.15 -36.15 -13.74
CA ILE A 153 14.91 -36.92 -13.62
C ILE A 153 13.73 -36.01 -13.96
N ARG A 154 12.78 -36.49 -14.77
CA ARG A 154 11.51 -35.81 -15.02
C ARG A 154 10.39 -36.82 -15.17
N ARG A 155 9.17 -36.35 -15.28
CA ARG A 155 8.01 -37.19 -15.56
C ARG A 155 7.70 -37.24 -17.05
N SER A 156 7.23 -38.38 -17.56
CA SER A 156 6.88 -38.51 -18.98
C SER A 156 5.55 -37.80 -19.30
N LEU A 157 5.56 -36.86 -20.25
CA LEU A 157 4.36 -36.15 -20.71
C LEU A 157 3.44 -37.01 -21.60
N GLU A 158 3.99 -38.00 -22.31
CA GLU A 158 3.22 -38.83 -23.25
C GLU A 158 2.32 -39.83 -22.52
N ASP A 159 2.84 -40.43 -21.44
CA ASP A 159 2.12 -41.44 -20.64
C ASP A 159 1.06 -40.83 -19.72
N LEU A 160 1.18 -39.52 -19.46
CA LEU A 160 0.20 -38.71 -18.76
C LEU A 160 -1.18 -38.71 -19.42
N LYS A 161 -1.23 -38.91 -20.76
CA LYS A 161 -2.46 -38.95 -21.54
C LYS A 161 -3.11 -40.35 -21.60
N LYS A 162 -2.40 -41.41 -21.19
CA LYS A 162 -2.78 -42.78 -21.55
C LYS A 162 -3.34 -43.65 -20.43
N ASP A 163 -2.99 -43.49 -19.14
CA ASP A 163 -3.71 -44.19 -18.04
C ASP A 163 -3.31 -43.83 -16.59
N GLY A 164 -2.86 -42.61 -16.30
CA GLY A 164 -2.50 -42.21 -14.92
C GLY A 164 -1.29 -42.97 -14.32
N GLY A 165 -0.45 -43.56 -15.18
CA GLY A 165 0.80 -44.22 -14.78
C GLY A 165 1.83 -43.23 -14.23
N ALA A 166 2.46 -43.58 -13.11
CA ALA A 166 3.54 -42.80 -12.51
C ALA A 166 4.90 -43.20 -13.16
N VAL A 167 5.11 -42.74 -14.39
CA VAL A 167 6.34 -43.04 -15.17
C VAL A 167 7.33 -41.88 -15.05
N LEU A 168 8.54 -42.17 -14.59
CA LEU A 168 9.67 -41.25 -14.52
C LEU A 168 10.67 -41.55 -15.65
N GLU A 169 11.18 -40.50 -16.28
CA GLU A 169 12.25 -40.55 -17.28
C GLU A 169 13.54 -39.99 -16.68
N CYS A 170 14.59 -40.81 -16.65
CA CYS A 170 15.95 -40.37 -16.40
C CYS A 170 16.58 -39.97 -17.73
N LEU A 171 16.82 -38.68 -17.93
CA LEU A 171 17.51 -38.12 -19.09
C LEU A 171 19.01 -38.07 -18.82
N LEU A 172 19.77 -38.65 -19.74
CA LEU A 172 21.21 -38.79 -19.65
C LEU A 172 21.87 -38.10 -20.85
N GLY A 173 22.83 -37.21 -20.57
CA GLY A 173 23.63 -36.52 -21.59
C GLY A 173 25.13 -36.60 -21.28
N ASP A 174 25.95 -36.36 -22.30
CA ASP A 174 27.41 -36.29 -22.21
C ASP A 174 28.06 -37.59 -21.68
N LEU A 175 27.52 -38.74 -22.10
CA LEU A 175 28.02 -40.05 -21.68
C LEU A 175 29.21 -40.49 -22.53
N SER A 176 30.34 -40.78 -21.88
CA SER A 176 31.56 -41.30 -22.53
C SER A 176 31.66 -42.82 -22.57
N SER A 177 30.72 -43.55 -21.93
CA SER A 177 30.77 -45.01 -21.79
C SER A 177 29.65 -45.69 -22.58
N ASN A 178 29.99 -46.82 -23.20
CA ASN A 178 29.06 -47.62 -24.01
C ASN A 178 28.08 -48.45 -23.16
N GLU A 179 28.41 -48.77 -21.91
CA GLU A 179 27.57 -49.54 -21.00
C GLU A 179 27.40 -48.78 -19.68
N ILE A 180 26.14 -48.54 -19.27
CA ILE A 180 25.81 -47.86 -18.02
C ILE A 180 24.79 -48.64 -17.21
N SER A 181 24.75 -48.42 -15.90
CA SER A 181 23.65 -48.88 -15.05
C SER A 181 22.87 -47.70 -14.50
N VAL A 182 21.54 -47.77 -14.61
CA VAL A 182 20.63 -46.74 -14.10
C VAL A 182 19.70 -47.39 -13.08
N ASN A 183 19.58 -46.76 -11.92
CA ASN A 183 18.73 -47.21 -10.83
C ASN A 183 17.90 -46.05 -10.29
N LEU A 184 16.66 -46.32 -9.90
CA LEU A 184 15.80 -45.34 -9.25
C LEU A 184 16.02 -45.40 -7.73
N GLN A 185 16.26 -44.25 -7.11
CA GLN A 185 16.31 -44.10 -5.66
C GLN A 185 15.00 -43.50 -5.15
N ALA A 186 14.52 -43.98 -4.00
CA ALA A 186 13.43 -43.36 -3.25
C ALA A 186 13.95 -42.87 -1.89
N ASN A 187 13.88 -41.56 -1.62
CA ASN A 187 14.43 -40.92 -0.42
C ASN A 187 15.90 -41.34 -0.13
N GLY A 188 16.71 -41.42 -1.18
CA GLY A 188 18.13 -41.80 -1.10
C GLY A 188 18.42 -43.30 -0.98
N LYS A 189 17.38 -44.16 -0.97
CA LYS A 189 17.55 -45.63 -0.95
C LYS A 189 17.32 -46.24 -2.34
N ASP A 190 18.23 -47.10 -2.78
CA ASP A 190 18.15 -47.82 -4.04
C ASP A 190 16.94 -48.76 -4.10
N LEU A 191 16.10 -48.61 -5.13
CA LEU A 191 15.03 -49.56 -5.42
C LEU A 191 15.62 -50.72 -6.24
N LEU A 192 16.11 -51.76 -5.58
CA LEU A 192 16.85 -52.87 -6.20
C LEU A 192 16.13 -53.53 -7.40
N LYS A 193 14.79 -53.50 -7.43
CA LYS A 193 13.98 -54.02 -8.54
C LYS A 193 14.01 -53.14 -9.81
N THR A 194 14.61 -51.95 -9.74
CA THR A 194 14.65 -50.98 -10.85
C THR A 194 16.04 -50.79 -11.45
N ARG A 195 17.03 -51.62 -11.11
CA ARG A 195 18.36 -51.51 -11.74
C ARG A 195 18.32 -52.04 -13.17
N LEU A 196 18.56 -51.18 -14.14
CA LEU A 196 18.65 -51.50 -15.57
C LEU A 196 20.08 -51.27 -16.08
N TYR A 197 20.56 -52.17 -16.93
CA TYR A 197 21.82 -52.02 -17.68
C TYR A 197 21.47 -51.64 -19.11
N VAL A 198 22.04 -50.54 -19.60
CA VAL A 198 21.71 -49.95 -20.90
C VAL A 198 22.98 -49.76 -21.70
N ASP A 199 22.98 -50.26 -22.93
CA ASP A 199 24.02 -49.99 -23.90
C ASP A 199 23.68 -48.66 -24.61
N VAL A 200 24.51 -47.64 -24.41
CA VAL A 200 24.29 -46.31 -24.98
C VAL A 200 25.20 -46.12 -26.19
N PRO A 201 24.66 -45.84 -27.38
CA PRO A 201 25.48 -45.56 -28.56
C PRO A 201 26.31 -44.29 -28.33
N VAL A 202 27.60 -44.31 -28.70
CA VAL A 202 28.51 -43.15 -28.59
C VAL A 202 27.88 -41.95 -29.28
N GLN A 203 27.49 -40.95 -28.49
CA GLN A 203 26.82 -39.76 -29.00
C GLN A 203 27.84 -38.87 -29.71
N LYS A 204 27.67 -38.68 -31.02
CA LYS A 204 28.50 -37.78 -31.83
C LYS A 204 28.10 -36.30 -31.72
N ASP A 205 26.89 -36.02 -31.19
CA ASP A 205 26.32 -34.67 -31.04
C ASP A 205 25.89 -34.38 -29.59
N GLN A 206 26.21 -33.17 -29.13
CA GLN A 206 26.03 -32.65 -27.77
C GLN A 206 24.55 -32.41 -27.34
N GLN A 207 23.57 -32.73 -28.20
CA GLN A 207 22.14 -32.51 -27.95
C GLN A 207 21.31 -33.80 -27.85
N SER A 208 21.92 -34.98 -28.07
CA SER A 208 21.21 -36.25 -27.94
C SER A 208 21.09 -36.61 -26.45
N LEU A 209 19.88 -36.89 -25.95
CA LEU A 209 19.67 -37.35 -24.58
C LEU A 209 19.10 -38.77 -24.61
N THR A 210 19.70 -39.68 -23.85
CA THR A 210 19.16 -41.03 -23.67
C THR A 210 18.16 -41.00 -22.51
N ALA A 211 16.92 -41.36 -22.77
CA ALA A 211 15.86 -41.41 -21.76
C ALA A 211 15.62 -42.85 -21.29
N VAL A 212 15.83 -43.12 -20.00
CA VAL A 212 15.50 -44.41 -19.37
C VAL A 212 14.22 -44.27 -18.57
N ARG A 213 13.21 -45.11 -18.84
CA ARG A 213 11.87 -45.00 -18.24
C ARG A 213 11.69 -45.99 -17.08
N PHE A 214 11.14 -45.51 -15.97
CA PHE A 214 10.82 -46.29 -14.78
C PHE A 214 9.35 -46.10 -14.39
N THR A 215 8.63 -47.20 -14.18
CA THR A 215 7.28 -47.15 -13.59
C THR A 215 7.40 -47.25 -12.08
N ILE A 216 6.86 -46.27 -11.34
CA ILE A 216 6.89 -46.28 -9.87
C ILE A 216 6.02 -47.42 -9.34
N PRO A 217 6.57 -48.34 -8.52
CA PRO A 217 5.82 -49.41 -7.88
C PRO A 217 4.69 -48.89 -6.98
N LYS A 218 3.56 -49.61 -6.90
CA LYS A 218 2.38 -49.20 -6.10
C LYS A 218 2.71 -49.01 -4.61
N ASP A 219 3.62 -49.81 -4.05
CA ASP A 219 4.08 -49.74 -2.66
C ASP A 219 4.96 -48.53 -2.35
N GLN A 220 5.48 -47.84 -3.37
CA GLN A 220 6.31 -46.63 -3.21
C GLN A 220 5.53 -45.34 -3.49
N LYS A 221 4.22 -45.40 -3.80
CA LYS A 221 3.36 -44.23 -3.99
C LYS A 221 2.89 -43.67 -2.64
N SER A 222 3.73 -42.88 -1.97
CA SER A 222 3.33 -42.19 -0.72
C SER A 222 3.71 -40.72 -0.71
N ALA A 223 3.00 -39.93 0.11
CA ALA A 223 3.09 -38.47 0.12
C ALA A 223 4.50 -37.92 0.37
N ASP A 224 5.34 -38.62 1.12
CA ASP A 224 6.70 -38.18 1.48
C ASP A 224 7.82 -38.75 0.61
N LYS A 225 7.49 -39.40 -0.50
CA LYS A 225 8.47 -40.03 -1.38
C LYS A 225 8.97 -39.07 -2.45
N MET A 226 10.28 -38.96 -2.55
CA MET A 226 11.03 -38.26 -3.57
C MET A 226 11.88 -39.26 -4.34
N PHE A 227 12.01 -39.07 -5.65
CA PHE A 227 12.70 -39.99 -6.52
C PHE A 227 13.92 -39.35 -7.17
N ALA A 228 15.04 -40.08 -7.26
CA ALA A 228 16.24 -39.60 -7.95
C ALA A 228 16.81 -40.70 -8.84
N CYS A 229 17.43 -40.30 -9.96
CA CYS A 229 18.11 -41.23 -10.85
C CYS A 229 19.57 -41.37 -10.41
N LYS A 230 19.99 -42.59 -10.06
CA LYS A 230 21.39 -42.94 -9.83
C LYS A 230 21.93 -43.65 -11.05
N VAL A 231 22.98 -43.09 -11.64
CA VAL A 231 23.63 -43.61 -12.83
C VAL A 231 25.06 -43.98 -12.45
N ASN A 232 25.43 -45.25 -12.67
CA ASN A 232 26.82 -45.69 -12.54
C ASN A 232 27.38 -45.94 -13.94
N PHE A 233 28.54 -45.35 -14.20
CA PHE A 233 29.25 -45.41 -15.48
C PHE A 233 30.73 -45.52 -15.17
N ALA A 234 31.41 -46.50 -15.79
CA ALA A 234 32.76 -46.90 -15.37
C ALA A 234 32.86 -47.06 -13.84
N ASN A 235 33.88 -46.47 -13.20
CA ASN A 235 34.10 -46.48 -11.73
C ASN A 235 33.48 -45.25 -11.01
N ASN A 236 32.61 -44.49 -11.68
CA ASN A 236 31.99 -43.30 -11.12
C ASN A 236 30.46 -43.45 -10.98
N GLN A 237 29.88 -42.62 -10.11
CA GLN A 237 28.43 -42.53 -9.93
C GLN A 237 27.98 -41.08 -9.99
N LYS A 238 26.79 -40.85 -10.57
CA LYS A 238 26.11 -39.55 -10.57
C LYS A 238 24.67 -39.74 -10.14
N ILE A 239 24.18 -38.84 -9.29
CA ILE A 239 22.80 -38.84 -8.81
C ILE A 239 22.16 -37.53 -9.27
N SER A 240 20.95 -37.61 -9.83
CA SER A 240 20.17 -36.43 -10.19
C SER A 240 19.69 -35.69 -8.94
N SER A 241 19.33 -34.41 -9.10
CA SER A 241 18.46 -33.77 -8.11
C SER A 241 17.18 -34.61 -7.93
N PRO A 242 16.70 -34.81 -6.69
CA PRO A 242 15.48 -35.55 -6.45
C PRO A 242 14.26 -34.78 -6.98
N THR A 243 13.21 -35.49 -7.36
CA THR A 243 11.89 -34.89 -7.58
C THR A 243 11.37 -34.29 -6.27
N GLY A 244 10.39 -33.41 -6.36
CA GLY A 244 9.54 -33.07 -5.23
C GLY A 244 8.72 -34.27 -4.77
N LYS A 245 7.89 -34.01 -3.76
CA LYS A 245 6.93 -34.97 -3.21
C LYS A 245 5.79 -35.17 -4.21
N LEU A 246 5.93 -36.12 -5.14
CA LEU A 246 4.98 -36.27 -6.25
C LEU A 246 3.55 -36.63 -5.82
N PHE A 247 3.38 -37.35 -4.69
CA PHE A 247 2.09 -37.87 -4.22
C PHE A 247 1.53 -37.19 -2.96
N ALA A 248 2.12 -36.07 -2.53
CA ALA A 248 1.51 -35.20 -1.52
C ALA A 248 0.13 -34.64 -1.99
N PRO A 249 -0.72 -34.15 -1.08
CA PRO A 249 -2.01 -33.55 -1.43
C PRO A 249 -1.90 -32.45 -2.50
N PRO A 250 -2.95 -32.22 -3.31
CA PRO A 250 -2.96 -31.09 -4.23
C PRO A 250 -2.97 -29.77 -3.46
N THR A 251 -2.48 -28.72 -4.09
CA THR A 251 -2.59 -27.34 -3.60
C THR A 251 -3.47 -26.52 -4.52
N LEU A 252 -4.16 -25.53 -3.95
CA LEU A 252 -5.04 -24.63 -4.69
C LEU A 252 -4.77 -23.16 -4.35
N GLU A 253 -4.55 -22.35 -5.37
CA GLU A 253 -4.33 -20.91 -5.25
C GLU A 253 -5.28 -20.12 -6.16
N LEU A 254 -5.72 -18.95 -5.67
CA LEU A 254 -6.66 -18.07 -6.34
C LEU A 254 -6.12 -16.64 -6.33
N PHE A 255 -6.18 -15.97 -7.48
CA PHE A 255 -5.72 -14.58 -7.61
C PHE A 255 -6.48 -13.81 -8.69
N LEU A 256 -6.34 -12.48 -8.65
CA LEU A 256 -6.86 -11.57 -9.66
C LEU A 256 -5.81 -11.29 -10.74
N ALA A 257 -6.23 -11.31 -12.00
CA ALA A 257 -5.43 -10.85 -13.13
C ALA A 257 -5.98 -9.52 -13.67
N PRO A 258 -5.12 -8.66 -14.24
CA PRO A 258 -5.54 -7.36 -14.78
C PRO A 258 -6.48 -7.55 -15.98
N GLY A 259 -7.64 -6.89 -15.94
CA GLY A 259 -8.64 -6.85 -17.00
C GLY A 259 -9.23 -5.44 -17.12
N SER A 260 -9.50 -4.97 -18.33
CA SER A 260 -9.94 -3.59 -18.60
C SER A 260 -11.44 -3.34 -18.43
N SER A 261 -12.28 -4.37 -18.64
CA SER A 261 -13.75 -4.26 -18.62
C SER A 261 -14.45 -5.34 -17.77
N SER A 262 -13.68 -6.29 -17.24
CA SER A 262 -14.15 -7.40 -16.42
C SER A 262 -13.05 -7.82 -15.45
N THR A 263 -13.43 -8.43 -14.33
CA THR A 263 -12.50 -8.97 -13.34
C THR A 263 -12.11 -10.38 -13.76
N LYS A 264 -10.83 -10.57 -14.11
CA LYS A 264 -10.30 -11.88 -14.46
C LYS A 264 -9.86 -12.64 -13.21
N LEU A 265 -10.55 -13.74 -12.93
CA LEU A 265 -10.22 -14.68 -11.85
C LEU A 265 -9.33 -15.79 -12.38
N VAL A 266 -8.25 -16.09 -11.67
CA VAL A 266 -7.32 -17.15 -12.03
C VAL A 266 -7.26 -18.17 -10.90
N CYS A 267 -7.43 -19.44 -11.27
CA CYS A 267 -7.30 -20.57 -10.36
C CYS A 267 -6.15 -21.47 -10.80
N VAL A 268 -5.24 -21.73 -9.86
CA VAL A 268 -4.04 -22.54 -10.08
C VAL A 268 -4.03 -23.69 -9.11
N GLY A 269 -3.97 -24.90 -9.63
CA GLY A 269 -3.91 -26.12 -8.82
C GLY A 269 -2.67 -26.92 -9.19
N SER A 270 -1.91 -27.37 -8.18
CA SER A 270 -0.74 -28.22 -8.37
C SER A 270 -0.98 -29.59 -7.74
N GLY A 271 -0.51 -30.66 -8.40
CA GLY A 271 -0.84 -32.04 -8.05
C GLY A 271 -0.04 -33.09 -8.80
N PHE A 272 -0.32 -34.36 -8.53
CA PHE A 272 0.15 -35.46 -9.35
C PHE A 272 -0.60 -35.47 -10.70
N ASN A 273 -1.91 -35.37 -10.71
CA ASN A 273 -2.74 -35.22 -11.89
C ASN A 273 -3.97 -34.35 -11.56
N PRO A 274 -3.78 -33.05 -11.31
CA PRO A 274 -4.84 -32.17 -10.84
C PRO A 274 -5.84 -31.85 -11.97
N GLN A 275 -7.12 -31.97 -11.65
CA GLN A 275 -8.23 -31.53 -12.48
C GLN A 275 -8.93 -30.37 -11.79
N LEU A 276 -8.94 -29.19 -12.43
CA LEU A 276 -9.59 -28.01 -11.90
C LEU A 276 -10.97 -27.82 -12.51
N LYS A 277 -11.90 -27.31 -11.71
CA LYS A 277 -13.20 -26.85 -12.17
C LYS A 277 -13.74 -25.73 -11.29
N TRP A 278 -14.45 -24.79 -11.91
CA TRP A 278 -15.28 -23.83 -11.18
C TRP A 278 -16.62 -24.48 -10.82
N LYS A 279 -17.00 -24.46 -9.54
CA LYS A 279 -18.28 -24.98 -9.09
C LYS A 279 -19.38 -23.92 -9.27
N HIS A 280 -19.90 -23.83 -10.50
CA HIS A 280 -21.18 -23.19 -10.83
C HIS A 280 -21.25 -21.65 -10.77
N THR A 281 -21.19 -21.00 -11.95
CA THR A 281 -21.92 -19.75 -12.26
C THR A 281 -22.54 -19.89 -13.64
N THR A 282 -23.83 -20.19 -13.66
CA THR A 282 -24.66 -20.31 -14.87
C THR A 282 -24.51 -19.07 -15.75
N LYS A 283 -23.91 -19.24 -16.95
CA LYS A 283 -23.84 -18.34 -18.13
C LYS A 283 -22.48 -17.73 -18.51
N LEU A 284 -21.36 -18.05 -17.86
CA LEU A 284 -20.05 -17.57 -18.32
C LEU A 284 -19.38 -18.60 -19.25
N LYS A 285 -19.17 -18.21 -20.52
CA LYS A 285 -18.50 -19.05 -21.52
C LYS A 285 -17.04 -19.23 -21.12
N LEU A 286 -16.65 -20.48 -20.87
CA LEU A 286 -15.28 -20.89 -20.56
C LEU A 286 -14.40 -20.66 -21.80
N ASN A 287 -13.61 -19.59 -21.80
CA ASN A 287 -12.52 -19.43 -22.76
C ASN A 287 -11.34 -20.21 -22.19
N GLU A 288 -11.28 -21.50 -22.51
CA GLU A 288 -10.36 -22.46 -21.88
C GLU A 288 -8.91 -22.29 -22.37
N ASN A 289 -8.25 -21.23 -21.93
CA ASN A 289 -6.79 -21.19 -21.93
C ASN A 289 -6.27 -22.06 -20.76
N ARG A 290 -6.40 -23.38 -20.91
CA ARG A 290 -5.81 -24.33 -19.98
C ARG A 290 -4.31 -24.36 -20.21
N LYS A 291 -3.55 -23.85 -19.24
CA LYS A 291 -2.10 -24.01 -19.22
C LYS A 291 -1.75 -25.15 -18.29
N VAL A 292 -1.02 -26.12 -18.82
CA VAL A 292 -0.45 -27.24 -18.04
C VAL A 292 1.05 -27.08 -18.06
N LEU A 293 1.64 -26.87 -16.90
CA LEU A 293 3.09 -26.76 -16.73
C LEU A 293 3.57 -27.94 -15.89
N LEU A 294 4.67 -28.57 -16.29
CA LEU A 294 5.41 -29.50 -15.44
C LEU A 294 6.40 -28.67 -14.63
N GLU A 295 6.25 -28.66 -13.31
CA GLU A 295 7.16 -27.96 -12.43
C GLU A 295 8.48 -28.72 -12.26
N ASN A 296 9.52 -28.01 -11.83
CA ASN A 296 10.86 -28.58 -11.60
C ASN A 296 10.84 -29.70 -10.52
N ASP A 297 9.81 -29.72 -9.69
CA ASP A 297 9.58 -30.73 -8.66
C ASP A 297 8.86 -31.99 -9.21
N GLY A 298 8.46 -31.98 -10.49
CA GLY A 298 7.77 -33.07 -11.19
C GLY A 298 6.26 -33.12 -10.99
N ARG A 299 5.67 -32.18 -10.23
CA ARG A 299 4.21 -31.97 -10.16
C ARG A 299 3.69 -31.25 -11.40
N LEU A 300 2.42 -31.46 -11.67
CA LEU A 300 1.71 -30.71 -12.71
C LEU A 300 0.97 -29.56 -12.07
N THR A 301 1.12 -28.40 -12.69
CA THR A 301 0.36 -27.21 -12.35
C THR A 301 -0.60 -26.91 -13.48
N VAL A 302 -1.88 -26.79 -13.14
CA VAL A 302 -2.97 -26.50 -14.09
C VAL A 302 -3.58 -25.17 -13.72
N THR A 303 -3.66 -24.27 -14.71
CA THR A 303 -4.26 -22.95 -14.57
C THR A 303 -5.53 -22.87 -15.41
N ILE A 304 -6.62 -22.39 -14.81
CA ILE A 304 -7.86 -22.01 -15.50
C ILE A 304 -8.21 -20.55 -15.18
N GLU A 305 -8.70 -19.82 -16.19
CA GLU A 305 -9.09 -18.40 -16.09
C GLU A 305 -10.60 -18.25 -16.30
N MET A 306 -11.22 -17.27 -15.64
CA MET A 306 -12.63 -16.91 -15.79
C MET A 306 -12.81 -15.39 -15.77
N ASP A 307 -13.52 -14.84 -16.74
CA ASP A 307 -13.84 -13.41 -16.78
C ASP A 307 -15.22 -13.17 -16.14
N VAL A 308 -15.24 -12.39 -15.06
CA VAL A 308 -16.47 -12.04 -14.32
C VAL A 308 -16.84 -10.58 -14.62
N PRO A 309 -18.08 -10.30 -15.09
CA PRO A 309 -18.54 -8.94 -15.30
C PRO A 309 -18.45 -8.12 -14.01
N GLN A 310 -18.01 -6.87 -14.13
CA GLN A 310 -17.79 -5.99 -12.98
C GLN A 310 -19.06 -5.85 -12.13
N LYS A 311 -20.25 -5.77 -12.74
CA LYS A 311 -21.54 -5.72 -12.03
C LYS A 311 -21.84 -6.95 -11.18
N GLU A 312 -21.33 -8.13 -11.55
CA GLU A 312 -21.55 -9.37 -10.80
C GLU A 312 -20.50 -9.55 -9.70
N TRP A 313 -19.25 -9.18 -9.98
CA TRP A 313 -18.17 -9.19 -8.98
C TRP A 313 -18.50 -8.34 -7.75
N HIS A 314 -19.08 -7.15 -7.95
CA HIS A 314 -19.42 -6.23 -6.87
C HIS A 314 -20.63 -6.64 -6.02
N LYS A 315 -21.37 -7.70 -6.41
CA LYS A 315 -22.46 -8.25 -5.59
C LYS A 315 -21.98 -9.04 -4.37
N GLY A 316 -20.67 -9.26 -4.22
CA GLY A 316 -20.12 -10.04 -3.11
C GLY A 316 -20.34 -11.54 -3.23
N MET A 317 -20.62 -12.05 -4.43
CA MET A 317 -20.78 -13.49 -4.67
C MET A 317 -19.43 -14.21 -4.54
N ASN A 318 -19.46 -15.43 -3.99
CA ASN A 318 -18.28 -16.29 -3.90
C ASN A 318 -18.13 -17.11 -5.19
N PHE A 319 -16.90 -17.18 -5.70
CA PHE A 319 -16.54 -17.98 -6.86
C PHE A 319 -15.68 -19.16 -6.41
N PRO A 320 -16.27 -20.37 -6.23
CA PRO A 320 -15.56 -21.55 -5.77
C PRO A 320 -14.79 -22.26 -6.89
N CYS A 321 -13.49 -22.47 -6.69
CA CYS A 321 -12.67 -23.35 -7.52
C CYS A 321 -12.37 -24.64 -6.75
N GLU A 322 -12.49 -25.79 -7.42
CA GLU A 322 -12.12 -27.11 -6.88
C GLU A 322 -10.98 -27.71 -7.71
N VAL A 323 -9.98 -28.25 -7.01
CA VAL A 323 -8.98 -29.15 -7.58
C VAL A 323 -9.20 -30.57 -7.07
N GLU A 324 -9.24 -31.53 -7.99
CA GLU A 324 -9.33 -32.97 -7.72
C GLU A 324 -8.09 -33.65 -8.32
N ASP A 325 -7.27 -34.27 -7.46
CA ASP A 325 -6.08 -34.99 -7.90
C ASP A 325 -6.41 -36.48 -8.13
N GLN A 326 -6.20 -36.96 -9.36
CA GLN A 326 -6.59 -38.32 -9.76
C GLN A 326 -5.39 -39.28 -9.68
N ASP A 327 -5.16 -39.90 -8.51
CA ASP A 327 -4.37 -41.14 -8.38
C ASP A 327 -5.27 -42.30 -7.90
N GLN A 328 -4.99 -43.50 -8.39
CA GLN A 328 -5.89 -44.66 -8.41
C GLN A 328 -6.34 -45.18 -7.01
N ASN A 329 -5.95 -44.56 -5.89
CA ASN A 329 -6.35 -45.00 -4.53
C ASN A 329 -6.63 -43.88 -3.50
N VAL A 330 -6.50 -42.58 -3.81
CA VAL A 330 -6.86 -41.49 -2.86
C VAL A 330 -7.45 -40.30 -3.63
N LYS A 331 -8.74 -40.00 -3.42
CA LYS A 331 -9.37 -38.79 -3.96
C LYS A 331 -9.13 -37.62 -3.01
N ASN A 332 -8.04 -36.90 -3.22
CA ASN A 332 -7.80 -35.65 -2.50
C ASN A 332 -8.46 -34.50 -3.25
N LYS A 333 -9.29 -33.76 -2.53
CA LYS A 333 -10.03 -32.60 -3.04
C LYS A 333 -9.70 -31.40 -2.18
N GLU A 334 -9.40 -30.28 -2.83
CA GLU A 334 -9.31 -28.98 -2.18
C GLU A 334 -10.26 -28.02 -2.91
N THR A 335 -11.01 -27.21 -2.16
CA THR A 335 -11.88 -26.17 -2.70
C THR A 335 -11.53 -24.86 -2.00
N ARG A 336 -11.38 -23.80 -2.78
CA ARG A 336 -11.19 -22.44 -2.28
C ARG A 336 -12.12 -21.50 -3.04
N ASP A 337 -12.52 -20.44 -2.35
CA ASP A 337 -13.42 -19.45 -2.89
C ASP A 337 -12.71 -18.10 -2.97
N ILE A 338 -12.99 -17.35 -4.03
CA ILE A 338 -12.54 -15.96 -4.18
C ILE A 338 -13.75 -15.05 -4.34
N SER A 339 -13.72 -13.90 -3.66
CA SER A 339 -14.73 -12.86 -3.78
C SER A 339 -14.11 -11.48 -3.57
N ILE A 340 -14.85 -10.42 -3.89
CA ILE A 340 -14.40 -9.04 -3.64
C ILE A 340 -14.06 -8.82 -2.16
N CYS A 341 -14.79 -9.48 -1.26
CA CYS A 341 -14.59 -9.38 0.19
C CYS A 341 -13.32 -10.10 0.67
N SER A 342 -12.89 -11.17 -0.01
CA SER A 342 -11.66 -11.91 0.34
C SER A 342 -10.39 -11.21 -0.16
N VAL A 343 -10.47 -10.52 -1.30
CA VAL A 343 -9.31 -9.85 -1.91
C VAL A 343 -9.12 -8.44 -1.39
N SER A 344 -10.22 -7.73 -1.12
CA SER A 344 -10.16 -6.33 -0.68
C SER A 344 -11.16 -6.08 0.46
N PRO A 345 -10.89 -6.58 1.68
CA PRO A 345 -11.78 -6.42 2.83
C PRO A 345 -12.02 -4.95 3.23
N HIS A 346 -11.17 -4.03 2.77
CA HIS A 346 -11.22 -2.60 3.08
C HIS A 346 -11.71 -1.72 1.91
N SER A 347 -11.99 -2.25 0.72
CA SER A 347 -12.26 -1.41 -0.47
C SER A 347 -13.72 -0.99 -0.66
N VAL A 348 -14.56 -1.13 0.36
CA VAL A 348 -15.95 -0.63 0.37
C VAL A 348 -16.15 0.26 1.59
N PHE A 349 -15.41 1.38 1.63
CA PHE A 349 -15.73 2.48 2.52
C PHE A 349 -17.05 3.07 2.04
N ALA A 350 -18.09 2.95 2.86
CA ALA A 350 -19.26 3.80 2.81
C ALA A 350 -19.35 4.45 4.19
N ASP A 351 -19.50 5.76 4.24
CA ASP A 351 -19.80 6.48 5.47
C ASP A 351 -21.18 7.12 5.34
N ILE A 352 -21.84 7.27 6.48
CA ILE A 352 -23.19 7.82 6.55
C ILE A 352 -23.13 9.15 7.27
N TYR A 353 -23.62 10.20 6.62
CA TYR A 353 -23.84 11.51 7.19
C TYR A 353 -25.34 11.70 7.35
N LEU A 354 -25.80 11.73 8.60
CA LEU A 354 -27.20 11.89 8.95
C LEU A 354 -27.41 13.29 9.52
N THR A 355 -28.22 14.09 8.82
CA THR A 355 -28.49 15.49 9.16
C THR A 355 -29.97 15.66 9.49
N GLY A 356 -30.25 16.26 10.64
CA GLY A 356 -31.61 16.55 11.08
C GLY A 356 -32.24 17.73 10.30
N PRO A 357 -33.49 18.07 10.61
CA PRO A 357 -34.16 19.23 10.02
C PRO A 357 -33.41 20.53 10.34
N SER A 358 -33.44 21.46 9.39
CA SER A 358 -32.89 22.80 9.63
C SER A 358 -33.85 23.64 10.47
N LEU A 359 -33.31 24.64 11.15
CA LEU A 359 -34.09 25.63 11.91
C LEU A 359 -35.06 26.41 11.00
N ARG A 360 -34.79 26.48 9.69
CA ARG A 360 -35.69 27.10 8.71
C ARG A 360 -36.95 26.27 8.46
N ASP A 361 -36.90 24.98 8.76
CA ASP A 361 -38.01 24.04 8.59
C ASP A 361 -38.89 23.94 9.85
N LYS A 362 -38.59 24.71 10.91
CA LYS A 362 -39.29 24.66 12.21
C LYS A 362 -40.81 24.81 12.09
N ASP A 363 -41.27 25.66 11.17
CA ASP A 363 -42.69 25.97 10.98
C ASP A 363 -43.40 25.05 9.99
N LYS A 364 -42.68 24.08 9.39
CA LYS A 364 -43.28 23.11 8.47
C LYS A 364 -43.99 22.00 9.25
N ASN A 365 -45.13 21.55 8.73
CA ASN A 365 -45.87 20.42 9.30
C ASN A 365 -45.06 19.11 9.21
N ASN A 366 -44.32 18.93 8.12
CA ASN A 366 -43.36 17.84 7.95
C ASN A 366 -41.94 18.41 7.80
N VAL A 367 -41.01 17.82 8.53
CA VAL A 367 -39.61 18.21 8.60
C VAL A 367 -38.73 17.19 7.89
N PRO A 368 -37.76 17.62 7.05
CA PRO A 368 -36.90 16.69 6.32
C PRO A 368 -35.73 16.21 7.18
N VAL A 369 -35.46 14.91 7.18
CA VAL A 369 -34.21 14.31 7.69
C VAL A 369 -33.42 13.77 6.51
N THR A 370 -32.16 14.16 6.37
CA THR A 370 -31.33 13.79 5.21
C THR A 370 -30.27 12.77 5.61
N CYS A 371 -30.22 11.66 4.88
CA CYS A 371 -29.13 10.69 4.93
C CYS A 371 -28.31 10.77 3.65
N LEU A 372 -27.04 11.14 3.79
CA LEU A 372 -26.06 11.15 2.72
C LEU A 372 -25.08 10.00 2.94
N VAL A 373 -25.08 9.04 2.03
CA VAL A 373 -24.14 7.91 2.02
C VAL A 373 -23.06 8.23 1.00
N VAL A 374 -21.79 8.20 1.40
CA VAL A 374 -20.65 8.47 0.50
C VAL A 374 -19.70 7.30 0.54
N GLY A 375 -19.35 6.75 -0.62
CA GLY A 375 -18.49 5.57 -0.70
C GLY A 375 -18.17 5.10 -2.10
N PHE A 376 -17.40 4.02 -2.21
CA PHE A 376 -17.08 3.40 -3.50
C PHE A 376 -18.16 2.38 -3.89
N ASN A 377 -18.68 2.49 -5.12
CA ASN A 377 -19.66 1.57 -5.69
C ASN A 377 -20.91 1.35 -4.82
N ILE A 378 -21.54 2.46 -4.41
CA ILE A 378 -22.69 2.46 -3.49
C ILE A 378 -24.04 2.69 -4.20
N SER A 379 -24.05 2.85 -5.52
CA SER A 379 -25.27 3.13 -6.31
C SER A 379 -26.37 2.08 -6.16
N ASP A 380 -26.02 0.83 -5.92
CA ASP A 380 -26.95 -0.29 -5.79
C ASP A 380 -27.26 -0.65 -4.32
N LEU A 381 -26.74 0.10 -3.33
CA LEU A 381 -26.96 -0.18 -1.91
C LEU A 381 -28.31 0.39 -1.45
N PRO A 382 -29.21 -0.44 -0.87
CA PRO A 382 -30.48 0.05 -0.35
C PRO A 382 -30.25 0.85 0.94
N VAL A 383 -30.76 2.08 0.96
CA VAL A 383 -30.82 2.94 2.16
C VAL A 383 -32.08 2.59 2.94
N ILE A 384 -31.91 2.05 4.14
CA ILE A 384 -33.00 1.62 5.02
C ILE A 384 -33.18 2.67 6.12
N TRP A 385 -34.41 3.15 6.28
CA TRP A 385 -34.77 4.09 7.33
C TRP A 385 -35.55 3.41 8.44
N LYS A 386 -35.26 3.76 9.70
CA LYS A 386 -36.08 3.39 10.85
C LYS A 386 -36.42 4.59 11.71
N VAL A 387 -37.64 4.63 12.22
CA VAL A 387 -38.14 5.66 13.15
C VAL A 387 -38.65 4.94 14.40
N GLY A 388 -38.10 5.26 15.57
CA GLY A 388 -38.44 4.57 16.82
C GLY A 388 -38.08 3.07 16.82
N GLY A 389 -37.19 2.64 15.91
CA GLY A 389 -36.79 1.25 15.73
C GLY A 389 -37.56 0.47 14.65
N GLU A 390 -38.68 1.02 14.13
CA GLU A 390 -39.47 0.38 13.07
C GLU A 390 -39.06 0.87 11.69
N VAL A 391 -39.01 -0.03 10.71
CA VAL A 391 -38.64 0.30 9.31
C VAL A 391 -39.76 1.11 8.67
N THR A 392 -39.42 2.25 8.06
CA THR A 392 -40.38 3.15 7.40
C THR A 392 -40.03 3.33 5.92
N SER A 393 -41.02 3.19 5.05
CA SER A 393 -40.93 3.47 3.61
C SER A 393 -41.74 4.71 3.17
N GLU A 394 -42.56 5.29 4.06
CA GLU A 394 -43.41 6.44 3.78
C GLU A 394 -42.62 7.76 3.80
N GLY A 395 -42.97 8.71 2.93
CA GLY A 395 -42.36 10.04 2.89
C GLY A 395 -40.91 10.07 2.39
N LEU A 396 -40.43 8.99 1.76
CA LEU A 396 -39.05 8.84 1.29
C LEU A 396 -38.83 9.38 -0.12
N THR A 397 -37.80 10.21 -0.26
CA THR A 397 -37.33 10.73 -1.54
C THR A 397 -35.84 10.42 -1.66
N THR A 398 -35.47 9.52 -2.58
CA THR A 398 -34.05 9.20 -2.84
C THR A 398 -33.63 9.79 -4.17
N LEU A 399 -32.57 10.60 -4.16
CA LEU A 399 -31.98 11.21 -5.34
C LEU A 399 -31.09 10.20 -6.07
N PRO A 400 -30.94 10.33 -7.40
CA PRO A 400 -30.03 9.47 -8.15
C PRO A 400 -28.59 9.59 -7.62
N PRO A 401 -27.81 8.49 -7.64
CA PRO A 401 -26.40 8.52 -7.23
C PRO A 401 -25.59 9.54 -8.04
N SER A 402 -24.74 10.31 -7.37
CA SER A 402 -23.82 11.26 -8.02
C SER A 402 -22.37 10.78 -7.89
N GLU A 403 -21.59 10.92 -8.97
CA GLU A 403 -20.15 10.67 -8.95
C GLU A 403 -19.39 11.92 -8.47
N ASN A 404 -18.41 11.71 -7.59
CA ASN A 404 -17.55 12.75 -7.06
C ASN A 404 -16.19 12.73 -7.78
N ASP A 405 -15.50 13.87 -7.85
CA ASP A 405 -14.21 14.01 -8.56
C ASP A 405 -13.10 13.07 -8.04
N ASN A 406 -13.20 12.62 -6.80
CA ASN A 406 -12.27 11.67 -6.17
C ASN A 406 -12.59 10.19 -6.51
N GLY A 407 -13.55 9.93 -7.40
CA GLY A 407 -13.97 8.58 -7.81
C GLY A 407 -14.93 7.88 -6.84
N THR A 408 -15.37 8.53 -5.76
CA THR A 408 -16.43 8.02 -4.88
C THR A 408 -17.82 8.37 -5.45
N GLN A 409 -18.85 7.66 -4.99
CA GLN A 409 -20.25 7.93 -5.28
C GLN A 409 -20.94 8.46 -4.02
N SER A 410 -21.96 9.29 -4.21
CA SER A 410 -22.82 9.80 -3.14
C SER A 410 -24.27 9.45 -3.44
N VAL A 411 -24.98 8.89 -2.47
CA VAL A 411 -26.43 8.63 -2.53
C VAL A 411 -27.09 9.47 -1.44
N ARG A 412 -28.02 10.33 -1.84
CA ARG A 412 -28.77 11.18 -0.91
C ARG A 412 -30.22 10.70 -0.83
N SER A 413 -30.65 10.33 0.37
CA SER A 413 -32.03 9.97 0.70
C SER A 413 -32.58 10.96 1.72
N GLU A 414 -33.82 11.39 1.54
CA GLU A 414 -34.50 12.37 2.39
C GLU A 414 -35.83 11.78 2.89
N LEU A 415 -36.02 11.78 4.21
CA LEU A 415 -37.22 11.31 4.89
C LEU A 415 -38.05 12.51 5.34
N SER A 416 -39.28 12.63 4.83
CA SER A 416 -40.27 13.61 5.27
C SER A 416 -41.00 13.09 6.51
N LEU A 417 -40.62 13.60 7.69
CA LEU A 417 -41.13 13.16 8.99
C LEU A 417 -42.15 14.17 9.55
N GLN A 418 -43.21 13.73 10.22
CA GLN A 418 -44.11 14.65 10.92
C GLN A 418 -43.35 15.43 12.01
N ALA A 419 -43.61 16.74 12.10
CA ALA A 419 -42.95 17.61 13.06
C ALA A 419 -43.19 17.12 14.50
N SER A 420 -44.41 16.68 14.84
CA SER A 420 -44.75 16.12 16.16
C SER A 420 -43.84 14.97 16.58
N THR A 421 -43.52 14.06 15.66
CA THR A 421 -42.64 12.90 15.91
C THR A 421 -41.20 13.33 16.19
N TRP A 422 -40.66 14.27 15.41
CA TRP A 422 -39.31 14.82 15.63
C TRP A 422 -39.23 15.60 16.97
N HIS A 423 -40.22 16.43 17.25
CA HIS A 423 -40.33 17.20 18.50
C HIS A 423 -40.57 16.29 19.71
N GLY A 424 -41.15 15.11 19.51
CA GLY A 424 -41.29 14.03 20.48
C GLY A 424 -40.01 13.26 20.79
N HIS A 425 -38.86 13.68 20.23
CA HIS A 425 -37.55 13.04 20.42
C HIS A 425 -37.46 11.60 19.91
N ALA A 426 -38.24 11.26 18.88
CA ALA A 426 -38.12 9.97 18.22
C ALA A 426 -36.70 9.80 17.64
N GLU A 427 -36.11 8.62 17.85
CA GLU A 427 -34.84 8.26 17.24
C GLU A 427 -35.06 7.88 15.78
N VAL A 428 -34.32 8.54 14.88
CA VAL A 428 -34.32 8.26 13.45
C VAL A 428 -32.96 7.64 13.10
N SER A 429 -32.97 6.50 12.42
CA SER A 429 -31.74 5.85 11.97
C SER A 429 -31.73 5.60 10.49
N CYS A 430 -30.59 5.86 9.87
CA CYS A 430 -30.29 5.49 8.49
C CYS A 430 -29.29 4.32 8.51
N GLU A 431 -29.65 3.22 7.86
CA GLU A 431 -28.86 1.99 7.79
C GLU A 431 -28.57 1.63 6.33
N VAL A 432 -27.31 1.31 6.03
CA VAL A 432 -26.93 0.67 4.77
C VAL A 432 -26.26 -0.66 5.06
N ARG A 433 -26.71 -1.69 4.34
CA ARG A 433 -26.14 -3.03 4.43
C ARG A 433 -25.20 -3.26 3.27
N ARG A 434 -23.91 -3.39 3.57
CA ARG A 434 -22.85 -3.67 2.59
C ARG A 434 -22.83 -5.15 2.25
N ALA A 435 -22.38 -5.49 1.05
CA ALA A 435 -22.30 -6.89 0.59
C ALA A 435 -21.31 -7.75 1.41
N CYS A 436 -20.27 -7.11 1.98
CA CYS A 436 -19.19 -7.79 2.71
C CYS A 436 -19.31 -7.73 4.25
N ASP A 437 -20.27 -6.99 4.79
CA ASP A 437 -20.43 -6.83 6.24
C ASP A 437 -21.56 -7.68 6.78
N ARG A 438 -21.33 -8.29 7.95
CA ARG A 438 -22.40 -8.97 8.70
C ARG A 438 -23.38 -7.95 9.29
N ASP A 439 -22.87 -6.83 9.77
CA ASP A 439 -23.64 -5.78 10.43
C ASP A 439 -23.95 -4.64 9.45
N ALA A 440 -25.17 -4.11 9.54
CA ALA A 440 -25.53 -2.90 8.81
C ALA A 440 -24.80 -1.70 9.43
N LEU A 441 -24.19 -0.88 8.58
CA LEU A 441 -23.66 0.41 9.02
C LEU A 441 -24.86 1.31 9.30
N ALA A 442 -24.97 1.79 10.54
CA ALA A 442 -26.11 2.56 11.00
C ALA A 442 -25.65 3.87 11.64
N ARG A 443 -26.29 4.99 11.27
CA ARG A 443 -26.20 6.25 12.02
C ARG A 443 -27.57 6.60 12.57
N ARG A 444 -27.56 7.21 13.76
CA ARG A 444 -28.77 7.56 14.51
C ARG A 444 -28.73 9.04 14.83
N ILE A 445 -29.90 9.67 14.77
CA ILE A 445 -30.09 11.06 15.16
C ILE A 445 -31.43 11.20 15.88
N SER A 446 -31.46 12.09 16.86
CA SER A 446 -32.69 12.55 17.51
C SER A 446 -32.57 14.03 17.77
N LYS A 447 -33.70 14.69 18.01
CA LYS A 447 -33.70 16.06 18.51
C LYS A 447 -32.90 16.17 19.81
N ALA A 448 -32.11 17.24 19.95
CA ALA A 448 -31.31 17.48 21.15
C ALA A 448 -32.22 17.69 22.37
N LYS A 449 -31.96 16.94 23.46
CA LYS A 449 -32.70 17.08 24.73
C LYS A 449 -32.22 18.28 25.54
N ASP A 450 -30.90 18.41 25.65
CA ASP A 450 -30.26 19.47 26.42
C ASP A 450 -29.79 20.58 25.49
N MET A 451 -30.63 21.60 25.33
CA MET A 451 -30.33 22.77 24.51
C MET A 451 -29.57 23.81 25.32
N GLN A 452 -28.52 24.38 24.73
CA GLN A 452 -27.74 25.46 25.33
C GLN A 452 -27.95 26.77 24.58
N ARG A 453 -28.23 27.84 25.32
CA ARG A 453 -28.54 29.16 24.75
C ARG A 453 -27.26 29.88 24.30
N PRO A 454 -27.21 30.42 23.06
CA PRO A 454 -26.06 31.17 22.58
C PRO A 454 -25.81 32.42 23.41
N ARG A 455 -24.53 32.74 23.60
CA ARG A 455 -24.06 34.06 24.05
C ARG A 455 -23.57 34.83 22.83
N VAL A 456 -24.18 35.98 22.59
CA VAL A 456 -23.88 36.83 21.43
C VAL A 456 -23.11 38.06 21.92
N ARG A 457 -22.01 38.39 21.25
CA ARG A 457 -21.21 39.57 21.58
C ARG A 457 -20.63 40.20 20.32
N ILE A 458 -20.87 41.49 20.11
CA ILE A 458 -20.21 42.28 19.08
C ILE A 458 -18.94 42.90 19.67
N LEU A 459 -17.81 42.68 19.00
CA LEU A 459 -16.56 43.35 19.35
C LEU A 459 -16.53 44.74 18.72
N ARG A 460 -16.45 45.77 19.58
CA ARG A 460 -16.26 47.16 19.13
C ARG A 460 -14.85 47.36 18.57
N PRO A 461 -14.69 47.88 17.33
CA PRO A 461 -13.42 48.31 16.78
C PRO A 461 -12.80 49.47 17.56
N SER A 462 -11.49 49.63 17.47
CA SER A 462 -10.78 50.82 17.98
C SER A 462 -11.07 52.05 17.12
N ASP A 463 -11.01 53.24 17.71
CA ASP A 463 -11.24 54.50 16.97
C ASP A 463 -10.27 54.68 15.80
N ALA A 464 -9.01 54.26 15.97
CA ALA A 464 -8.01 54.31 14.91
C ALA A 464 -8.43 53.53 13.66
N ASN A 465 -9.08 52.37 13.83
CA ASN A 465 -9.59 51.53 12.75
C ASN A 465 -10.83 52.16 12.07
N LEU A 466 -11.61 52.94 12.81
CA LEU A 466 -12.79 53.65 12.27
C LEU A 466 -12.39 54.86 11.40
N VAL A 467 -11.27 55.53 11.71
CA VAL A 467 -10.77 56.70 10.97
C VAL A 467 -10.10 56.30 9.65
N HIS A 468 -9.17 55.33 9.67
CA HIS A 468 -8.21 55.10 8.58
C HIS A 468 -8.62 54.04 7.54
N SER A 469 -9.75 53.36 7.71
CA SER A 469 -10.10 52.23 6.86
C SER A 469 -10.97 52.62 5.65
N ASN A 470 -10.62 52.12 4.45
CA ASN A 470 -11.48 52.10 3.24
C ASN A 470 -12.76 51.26 3.44
N GLY A 471 -12.95 50.69 4.63
CA GLY A 471 -14.13 49.99 5.12
C GLY A 471 -13.83 49.42 6.50
N SER A 472 -14.72 49.66 7.47
CA SER A 472 -14.60 49.08 8.82
C SER A 472 -15.37 47.75 8.88
N SER A 473 -15.14 46.93 9.91
CA SER A 473 -15.92 45.72 10.11
C SER A 473 -16.31 45.53 11.56
N LEU A 474 -17.46 44.88 11.79
CA LEU A 474 -17.89 44.42 13.11
C LEU A 474 -17.82 42.90 13.15
N LEU A 475 -17.21 42.37 14.21
CA LEU A 475 -17.18 40.93 14.50
C LEU A 475 -18.23 40.62 15.56
N CYS A 476 -19.18 39.76 15.21
CA CYS A 476 -20.12 39.17 16.15
C CYS A 476 -19.68 37.75 16.50
N GLU A 477 -19.41 37.49 17.76
CA GLU A 477 -19.09 36.18 18.31
C GLU A 477 -20.36 35.53 18.87
N VAL A 478 -20.64 34.29 18.46
CA VAL A 478 -21.76 33.49 18.93
C VAL A 478 -21.21 32.23 19.60
N LEU A 479 -21.36 32.15 20.92
CA LEU A 479 -20.61 31.20 21.75
C LEU A 479 -21.51 30.30 22.57
N GLY A 480 -21.13 29.03 22.71
CA GLY A 480 -21.65 28.12 23.73
C GLY A 480 -23.07 27.61 23.48
N PHE A 481 -23.49 27.47 22.23
CA PHE A 481 -24.84 27.01 21.88
C PHE A 481 -24.88 25.52 21.55
N SER A 482 -26.06 24.91 21.68
CA SER A 482 -26.33 23.52 21.26
C SER A 482 -27.83 23.37 21.04
N PRO A 483 -28.30 22.78 19.92
CA PRO A 483 -27.56 22.08 18.86
C PRO A 483 -26.77 23.00 17.91
N ALA A 484 -26.09 22.44 16.91
CA ALA A 484 -25.17 23.18 16.02
C ALA A 484 -25.85 24.15 15.04
N ASP A 485 -27.17 24.07 14.83
CA ASP A 485 -27.85 24.89 13.84
C ASP A 485 -28.30 26.24 14.42
N ALA A 486 -27.74 27.33 13.88
CA ALA A 486 -28.03 28.70 14.28
C ALA A 486 -28.08 29.62 13.05
N ILE A 487 -29.08 30.50 12.99
CA ILE A 487 -29.24 31.48 11.92
C ILE A 487 -28.78 32.85 12.43
N VAL A 488 -27.68 33.34 11.89
CA VAL A 488 -27.11 34.65 12.21
C VAL A 488 -27.39 35.63 11.07
N HIS A 489 -27.91 36.80 11.41
CA HIS A 489 -28.09 37.92 10.49
C HIS A 489 -27.82 39.24 11.20
N TRP A 490 -27.70 40.31 10.42
CA TRP A 490 -27.47 41.65 10.94
C TRP A 490 -28.64 42.57 10.64
N GLU A 491 -28.93 43.47 11.57
CA GLU A 491 -29.88 44.56 11.40
C GLU A 491 -29.16 45.91 11.60
N ALA A 492 -29.54 46.91 10.83
CA ALA A 492 -29.14 48.30 11.02
C ALA A 492 -30.38 49.13 11.31
N ASN A 493 -30.40 49.85 12.44
CA ASN A 493 -31.53 50.65 12.90
C ASN A 493 -32.87 49.86 12.89
N GLY A 494 -32.83 48.59 13.30
CA GLY A 494 -33.99 47.69 13.31
C GLY A 494 -34.42 47.14 11.94
N THR A 495 -33.67 47.42 10.88
CA THR A 495 -33.94 46.88 9.53
C THR A 495 -32.91 45.81 9.16
N GLN A 496 -33.36 44.63 8.74
CA GLN A 496 -32.48 43.53 8.34
C GLN A 496 -31.62 43.89 7.12
N LEU A 497 -30.31 43.68 7.24
CA LEU A 497 -29.34 43.91 6.18
C LEU A 497 -29.31 42.74 5.18
N PRO A 498 -29.00 43.01 3.90
CA PRO A 498 -28.84 41.96 2.91
C PRO A 498 -27.60 41.10 3.19
N THR A 499 -27.68 39.81 2.85
CA THR A 499 -26.61 38.82 3.06
C THR A 499 -25.31 39.15 2.35
N SER A 500 -25.31 40.01 1.33
CA SER A 500 -24.10 40.50 0.65
C SER A 500 -23.23 41.41 1.52
N ARG A 501 -23.74 41.87 2.68
CA ARG A 501 -23.06 42.82 3.56
C ARG A 501 -22.28 42.14 4.69
N TYR A 502 -22.53 40.85 4.94
CA TYR A 502 -21.90 40.13 6.04
C TYR A 502 -21.58 38.69 5.64
N THR A 503 -20.58 38.13 6.30
CA THR A 503 -20.16 36.75 6.12
C THR A 503 -20.28 36.00 7.42
N ASN A 504 -21.03 34.90 7.42
CA ASN A 504 -21.12 33.98 8.57
C ASN A 504 -20.02 32.92 8.46
N GLY A 505 -19.28 32.73 9.54
CA GLY A 505 -18.27 31.69 9.66
C GLY A 505 -18.86 30.29 9.84
N PRO A 506 -18.06 29.23 9.62
CA PRO A 506 -18.49 27.86 9.86
C PRO A 506 -18.72 27.61 11.34
N VAL A 507 -19.72 26.77 11.65
CA VAL A 507 -19.96 26.31 13.03
C VAL A 507 -18.86 25.36 13.44
N SER A 508 -18.19 25.66 14.56
CA SER A 508 -17.09 24.89 15.11
C SER A 508 -17.52 24.23 16.42
N SER A 509 -17.12 22.98 16.66
CA SER A 509 -17.41 22.27 17.91
C SER A 509 -16.33 22.53 18.96
N ASP A 510 -16.73 22.97 20.15
CA ASP A 510 -15.90 22.93 21.35
C ASP A 510 -16.11 21.59 22.07
N ALA A 511 -15.20 20.64 21.80
CA ALA A 511 -15.26 19.30 22.35
C ALA A 511 -15.17 19.25 23.89
N LYS A 512 -14.55 20.25 24.53
CA LYS A 512 -14.42 20.28 26.00
C LYS A 512 -15.71 20.72 26.67
N ALA A 513 -16.39 21.71 26.08
CA ALA A 513 -17.64 22.23 26.59
C ALA A 513 -18.87 21.47 26.09
N GLY A 514 -18.74 20.65 25.04
CA GLY A 514 -19.89 19.99 24.40
C GLY A 514 -20.83 20.99 23.71
N THR A 515 -20.30 22.14 23.29
CA THR A 515 -21.08 23.24 22.69
C THR A 515 -20.47 23.67 21.36
N TYR A 516 -21.20 24.51 20.63
CA TYR A 516 -20.80 25.05 19.34
C TYR A 516 -20.50 26.54 19.42
N THR A 517 -19.64 27.01 18.52
CA THR A 517 -19.30 28.41 18.33
C THR A 517 -19.35 28.77 16.86
N THR A 518 -19.70 30.02 16.56
CA THR A 518 -19.60 30.60 15.23
C THR A 518 -19.37 32.10 15.35
N HIS A 519 -19.10 32.77 14.24
CA HIS A 519 -18.95 34.20 14.18
C HIS A 519 -19.56 34.77 12.91
N SER A 520 -19.83 36.07 12.90
CA SER A 520 -20.29 36.79 11.71
C SER A 520 -19.53 38.10 11.59
N ILE A 521 -19.10 38.44 10.37
CA ILE A 521 -18.35 39.67 10.08
C ILE A 521 -19.23 40.56 9.21
N LEU A 522 -19.61 41.73 9.73
CA LEU A 522 -20.33 42.76 8.98
C LEU A 522 -19.34 43.76 8.37
N LEU A 523 -19.48 44.04 7.07
CA LEU A 523 -18.70 45.05 6.37
C LEU A 523 -19.43 46.40 6.36
N LEU A 524 -18.73 47.43 6.85
CA LEU A 524 -19.21 48.79 6.95
C LEU A 524 -18.46 49.68 5.94
N PRO A 525 -19.11 50.04 4.81
CA PRO A 525 -18.52 50.93 3.82
C PRO A 525 -18.47 52.37 4.35
N PRO A 526 -17.58 53.22 3.82
CA PRO A 526 -17.45 54.61 4.25
C PRO A 526 -18.74 55.43 4.11
N SER A 527 -19.60 55.09 3.15
CA SER A 527 -20.90 55.73 2.93
C SER A 527 -21.92 55.51 4.05
N GLN A 528 -21.63 54.64 5.03
CA GLN A 528 -22.51 54.34 6.15
C GLN A 528 -21.93 54.78 7.51
N ARG A 529 -20.98 55.71 7.48
CA ARG A 529 -20.46 56.39 8.69
C ARG A 529 -21.49 57.42 9.20
N HIS A 530 -22.62 56.95 9.69
CA HIS A 530 -23.69 57.77 10.26
C HIS A 530 -24.03 57.30 11.68
N GLU A 531 -24.72 58.15 12.42
CA GLU A 531 -25.27 57.82 13.74
C GLU A 531 -26.35 56.72 13.56
N GLY A 532 -26.28 55.66 14.35
CA GLY A 532 -27.15 54.49 14.21
C GLY A 532 -26.73 53.31 15.07
N SER A 533 -27.53 52.25 15.05
CA SER A 533 -27.32 51.00 15.77
C SER A 533 -27.14 49.83 14.81
N PHE A 534 -26.18 48.96 15.13
CA PHE A 534 -25.97 47.69 14.45
C PHE A 534 -26.24 46.55 15.41
N THR A 535 -27.13 45.65 15.03
CA THR A 535 -27.54 44.52 15.86
C THR A 535 -27.16 43.21 15.17
N CYS A 536 -26.46 42.33 15.88
CA CYS A 536 -26.24 40.96 15.46
C CYS A 536 -27.34 40.10 16.05
N VAL A 537 -28.18 39.49 15.22
CA VAL A 537 -29.36 38.74 15.63
C VAL A 537 -29.15 37.26 15.33
N VAL A 538 -29.36 36.42 16.34
CA VAL A 538 -29.17 34.98 16.30
C VAL A 538 -30.49 34.29 16.64
N ARG A 539 -31.02 33.55 15.68
CA ARG A 539 -32.13 32.60 15.91
C ARG A 539 -31.54 31.23 16.20
N HIS A 540 -31.99 30.61 17.28
CA HIS A 540 -31.53 29.30 17.72
C HIS A 540 -32.65 28.56 18.44
N GLU A 541 -32.70 27.24 18.31
CA GLU A 541 -33.84 26.44 18.81
C GLU A 541 -34.03 26.51 20.33
N SER A 542 -32.95 26.75 21.09
CA SER A 542 -32.99 26.90 22.55
C SER A 542 -33.84 28.09 23.03
N SER A 543 -34.29 28.98 22.14
CA SER A 543 -35.01 30.21 22.47
C SER A 543 -36.13 30.46 21.47
N ALA A 544 -37.33 30.80 21.95
CA ALA A 544 -38.42 31.22 21.08
C ALA A 544 -38.13 32.60 20.45
N GLU A 545 -37.62 33.51 21.27
CA GLU A 545 -37.18 34.85 20.86
C GLU A 545 -35.74 34.84 20.35
N PRO A 546 -35.39 35.68 19.36
CA PRO A 546 -34.02 35.82 18.90
C PRO A 546 -33.11 36.36 20.02
N ILE A 547 -31.86 35.90 20.03
CA ILE A 547 -30.81 36.43 20.90
C ILE A 547 -30.01 37.44 20.10
N SER A 548 -29.79 38.63 20.64
CA SER A 548 -29.02 39.66 19.93
C SER A 548 -28.09 40.43 20.84
N ASP A 549 -27.11 41.07 20.21
CA ASP A 549 -26.30 42.11 20.82
C ASP A 549 -26.30 43.34 19.90
N THR A 550 -26.26 44.53 20.48
CA THR A 550 -26.43 45.80 19.75
C THR A 550 -25.30 46.76 20.09
N VAL A 551 -24.69 47.32 19.04
CA VAL A 551 -23.72 48.40 19.15
C VAL A 551 -24.33 49.68 18.62
N GLU A 552 -24.54 50.64 19.53
CA GLU A 552 -24.98 51.99 19.22
C GLU A 552 -23.78 52.94 19.07
N ASN A 553 -24.00 54.03 18.32
CA ASN A 553 -23.10 55.18 18.20
C ASN A 553 -21.67 54.82 17.79
N LEU A 554 -21.52 53.82 16.92
CA LEU A 554 -20.21 53.27 16.52
C LEU A 554 -19.26 54.34 16.00
N PHE A 555 -19.76 55.33 15.26
CA PHE A 555 -18.95 56.39 14.63
C PHE A 555 -18.97 57.71 15.40
N ALA A 556 -19.62 57.80 16.57
CA ALA A 556 -19.76 59.06 17.30
C ALA A 556 -18.41 59.69 17.69
N SER A 557 -17.38 58.88 17.92
CA SER A 557 -16.02 59.32 18.24
C SER A 557 -15.19 59.84 17.05
N VAL A 558 -15.69 59.66 15.83
CA VAL A 558 -14.98 60.04 14.59
C VAL A 558 -15.80 60.98 13.70
N VAL A 559 -17.13 61.02 13.86
CA VAL A 559 -18.01 61.95 13.15
C VAL A 559 -17.94 63.32 13.81
N HIS A 560 -17.58 64.33 13.03
CA HIS A 560 -17.40 65.69 13.49
C HIS A 560 -18.68 66.23 14.16
N SER A 561 -18.58 66.49 15.47
CA SER A 561 -19.67 67.01 16.29
C SER A 561 -19.23 68.32 16.96
N LYS A 562 -20.08 69.35 16.88
CA LYS A 562 -19.78 70.68 17.41
C LYS A 562 -19.84 70.67 18.96
N PRO A 563 -18.84 71.26 19.66
CA PRO A 563 -18.87 71.33 21.11
C PRO A 563 -19.99 72.21 21.65
N ILE A 564 -20.55 71.76 22.78
CA ILE A 564 -21.42 72.56 23.64
C ILE A 564 -20.55 73.08 24.79
N VAL A 565 -20.63 74.38 25.03
CA VAL A 565 -19.80 75.07 26.02
C VAL A 565 -20.70 75.67 27.09
N THR A 566 -20.41 75.39 28.35
CA THR A 566 -21.12 75.93 29.51
C THR A 566 -20.12 76.47 30.52
N LEU A 567 -20.32 77.72 30.94
CA LEU A 567 -19.51 78.34 32.00
C LEU A 567 -20.18 78.20 33.35
N LEU A 568 -19.46 77.65 34.30
CA LEU A 568 -19.88 77.47 35.68
C LEU A 568 -18.94 78.25 36.60
N ARG A 569 -19.50 78.79 37.69
CA ARG A 569 -18.73 79.48 38.71
C ARG A 569 -18.72 78.69 40.00
N ARG A 570 -17.53 78.54 40.59
CA ARG A 570 -17.29 78.12 41.96
C ARG A 570 -16.74 79.30 42.76
N THR A 571 -16.63 79.17 44.08
CA THR A 571 -16.28 80.28 44.99
C THR A 571 -14.99 81.03 44.63
N ALA A 572 -13.97 80.34 44.10
CA ALA A 572 -12.67 80.92 43.73
C ALA A 572 -12.18 80.49 42.33
N GLU A 573 -13.06 79.96 41.49
CA GLU A 573 -12.68 79.30 40.23
C GLU A 573 -13.82 79.41 39.22
N LEU A 574 -13.49 79.56 37.94
CA LEU A 574 -14.39 79.38 36.82
C LEU A 574 -14.09 78.06 36.12
N VAL A 575 -15.14 77.33 35.78
CA VAL A 575 -15.05 76.05 35.06
C VAL A 575 -15.75 76.19 33.73
N CYS A 576 -15.02 75.98 32.65
CA CYS A 576 -15.54 75.84 31.30
C CYS A 576 -15.75 74.35 31.02
N LEU A 577 -17.01 73.94 31.01
CA LEU A 577 -17.45 72.60 30.66
C LEU A 577 -17.66 72.53 29.14
N VAL A 578 -16.89 71.70 28.46
CA VAL A 578 -17.02 71.47 27.02
C VAL A 578 -17.37 70.01 26.77
N TYR A 579 -18.47 69.73 26.08
CA TYR A 579 -18.99 68.37 25.93
C TYR A 579 -19.73 68.16 24.60
N GLY A 580 -19.95 66.89 24.26
CA GLY A 580 -20.70 66.49 23.06
C GLY A 580 -19.93 66.70 21.76
N TYR A 581 -18.60 66.81 21.82
CA TYR A 581 -17.77 67.06 20.64
C TYR A 581 -17.01 65.81 20.19
N SER A 582 -16.57 65.84 18.94
CA SER A 582 -15.78 64.78 18.30
C SER A 582 -15.16 65.36 17.04
N PRO A 583 -13.89 65.05 16.70
CA PRO A 583 -12.98 64.12 17.37
C PRO A 583 -12.38 64.68 18.69
N GLU A 584 -11.51 63.91 19.36
CA GLU A 584 -10.94 64.24 20.68
C GLU A 584 -10.17 65.58 20.73
N SER A 585 -9.52 65.97 19.63
CA SER A 585 -8.62 67.12 19.58
C SER A 585 -9.38 68.44 19.71
N ILE A 586 -9.12 69.17 20.79
CA ILE A 586 -9.73 70.46 21.11
C ILE A 586 -8.72 71.36 21.82
N ASP A 587 -8.81 72.66 21.60
CA ASP A 587 -7.99 73.66 22.27
C ASP A 587 -8.88 74.67 23.00
N ILE A 588 -8.49 75.02 24.22
CA ILE A 588 -9.29 75.82 25.16
C ILE A 588 -8.40 76.89 25.79
N THR A 589 -8.79 78.14 25.62
CA THR A 589 -8.06 79.32 26.10
C THR A 589 -8.96 80.24 26.90
N TRP A 590 -8.43 80.85 27.96
CA TRP A 590 -9.16 81.83 28.75
C TRP A 590 -8.73 83.25 28.39
N LEU A 591 -9.71 84.15 28.25
CA LEU A 591 -9.49 85.58 28.05
C LEU A 591 -10.11 86.37 29.22
N LYS A 592 -9.36 87.34 29.73
CA LYS A 592 -9.78 88.31 30.74
C LYS A 592 -9.83 89.70 30.11
N ASN A 593 -11.02 90.29 30.00
CA ASN A 593 -11.28 91.54 29.26
C ASN A 593 -10.71 91.53 27.82
N GLY A 594 -10.70 90.37 27.17
CA GLY A 594 -10.17 90.20 25.82
C GLY A 594 -8.67 89.90 25.73
N ILE A 595 -7.96 89.82 26.86
CA ILE A 595 -6.53 89.51 26.93
C ILE A 595 -6.34 88.07 27.41
N SER A 596 -5.46 87.30 26.75
CA SER A 596 -5.18 85.91 27.16
C SER A 596 -4.60 85.83 28.57
N VAL A 597 -5.08 84.84 29.33
CA VAL A 597 -4.61 84.55 30.68
C VAL A 597 -3.33 83.72 30.64
N GLU A 598 -2.46 83.92 31.62
CA GLU A 598 -1.22 83.15 31.77
C GLU A 598 -1.49 81.67 32.04
N ALA A 599 -0.60 80.80 31.56
CA ALA A 599 -0.75 79.35 31.67
C ALA A 599 -0.74 78.83 33.13
N SER A 600 -0.22 79.60 34.10
CA SER A 600 -0.21 79.23 35.52
C SER A 600 -1.59 79.28 36.16
N ASP A 601 -2.49 80.10 35.62
CA ASP A 601 -3.77 80.43 36.25
C ASP A 601 -4.91 79.60 35.67
N GLN A 602 -4.65 78.87 34.58
CA GLN A 602 -5.60 77.97 33.92
C GLN A 602 -5.09 76.52 33.91
N ARG A 603 -6.03 75.58 33.98
CA ARG A 603 -5.75 74.14 33.91
C ARG A 603 -6.84 73.45 33.09
N THR A 604 -6.45 72.73 32.05
CA THR A 604 -7.38 71.91 31.27
C THR A 604 -7.11 70.44 31.57
N ASP A 605 -8.17 69.70 31.88
CA ASP A 605 -8.10 68.26 32.13
C ASP A 605 -7.98 67.48 30.81
N LEU A 606 -7.67 66.18 30.89
CA LEU A 606 -7.67 65.31 29.72
C LEU A 606 -9.11 65.08 29.22
N PRO A 607 -9.36 65.12 27.89
CA PRO A 607 -10.64 64.70 27.34
C PRO A 607 -11.01 63.28 27.77
N SER A 608 -12.29 63.08 28.06
CA SER A 608 -12.86 61.78 28.41
C SER A 608 -13.99 61.43 27.46
N LYS A 609 -14.11 60.15 27.08
CA LYS A 609 -15.18 59.69 26.19
C LYS A 609 -16.37 59.18 26.99
N GLY A 610 -17.55 59.70 26.67
CA GLY A 610 -18.82 59.28 27.25
C GLY A 610 -19.39 57.99 26.64
N PRO A 611 -20.46 57.43 27.23
CA PRO A 611 -21.18 56.26 26.69
C PRO A 611 -21.87 56.54 25.35
N ASP A 612 -22.13 57.81 25.03
CA ASP A 612 -22.61 58.29 23.73
C ASP A 612 -21.51 58.28 22.65
N GLY A 613 -20.26 57.97 23.02
CA GLY A 613 -19.11 57.95 22.13
C GLY A 613 -18.49 59.31 21.85
N LYS A 614 -19.03 60.40 22.42
CA LYS A 614 -18.52 61.77 22.26
C LYS A 614 -17.59 62.15 23.41
N PHE A 615 -16.81 63.20 23.21
CA PHE A 615 -15.82 63.66 24.18
C PHE A 615 -16.35 64.80 25.04
N SER A 616 -15.85 64.85 26.26
CA SER A 616 -16.02 65.95 27.20
C SER A 616 -14.70 66.31 27.88
N VAL A 617 -14.50 67.59 28.15
CA VAL A 617 -13.32 68.13 28.81
C VAL A 617 -13.71 69.31 29.69
N HIS A 618 -12.97 69.48 30.78
CA HIS A 618 -13.15 70.58 31.73
C HIS A 618 -11.90 71.44 31.70
N SER A 619 -12.08 72.75 31.57
CA SER A 619 -11.00 73.72 31.79
C SER A 619 -11.34 74.60 32.97
N HIS A 620 -10.37 74.86 33.80
CA HIS A 620 -10.49 75.55 35.07
C HIS A 620 -9.64 76.81 35.03
N LEU A 621 -10.16 77.90 35.59
CA LEU A 621 -9.48 79.18 35.72
C LEU A 621 -9.57 79.64 37.17
N ASN A 622 -8.42 79.82 37.82
CA ASN A 622 -8.35 80.35 39.17
C ASN A 622 -8.65 81.85 39.17
N LEU A 623 -9.50 82.29 40.09
CA LEU A 623 -9.83 83.71 40.25
C LEU A 623 -8.94 84.33 41.32
N SER A 624 -8.33 85.47 41.00
CA SER A 624 -7.61 86.27 41.99
C SER A 624 -8.60 87.14 42.80
N SER A 625 -8.26 87.45 44.05
CA SER A 625 -9.17 88.07 45.02
C SER A 625 -9.71 89.42 44.53
N GLY A 626 -11.03 89.54 44.41
CA GLY A 626 -11.73 90.79 44.05
C GLY A 626 -11.96 91.03 42.55
N GLU A 627 -11.39 90.22 41.66
CA GLU A 627 -11.51 90.41 40.19
C GLU A 627 -12.93 90.15 39.66
N TRP A 628 -13.64 89.22 40.29
CA TRP A 628 -15.04 88.95 39.96
C TRP A 628 -15.93 90.14 40.34
N ASP A 629 -15.62 90.78 41.48
CA ASP A 629 -16.43 91.86 42.02
C ASP A 629 -16.25 93.20 41.28
N SER A 630 -15.17 93.33 40.49
CA SER A 630 -14.87 94.50 39.66
C SER A 630 -15.50 94.47 38.25
N GLY A 631 -16.43 93.54 37.97
CA GLY A 631 -17.13 93.49 36.67
C GLY A 631 -16.27 93.00 35.50
N VAL A 632 -15.15 92.34 35.77
CA VAL A 632 -14.25 91.80 34.73
C VAL A 632 -14.96 90.73 33.90
N LYS A 633 -14.83 90.81 32.58
CA LYS A 633 -15.38 89.85 31.64
C LYS A 633 -14.41 88.70 31.42
N PHE A 634 -14.79 87.51 31.86
CA PHE A 634 -14.06 86.27 31.63
C PHE A 634 -14.67 85.55 30.44
N THR A 635 -13.85 85.08 29.51
CA THR A 635 -14.31 84.36 28.31
C THR A 635 -13.56 83.05 28.18
N CYS A 636 -14.29 81.95 28.06
CA CYS A 636 -13.74 80.67 27.63
C CYS A 636 -13.85 80.60 26.11
N ASN A 637 -12.71 80.50 25.44
CA ASN A 637 -12.60 80.39 24.00
C ASN A 637 -12.17 78.98 23.63
N VAL A 638 -13.00 78.30 22.84
CA VAL A 638 -12.88 76.89 22.48
C VAL A 638 -12.69 76.79 20.98
N THR A 639 -11.59 76.22 20.55
CA THR A 639 -11.23 75.99 19.14
C THR A 639 -11.28 74.49 18.85
N HIS A 640 -12.15 74.10 17.92
CA HIS A 640 -12.34 72.73 17.48
C HIS A 640 -12.36 72.66 15.95
N ILE A 641 -12.16 71.48 15.36
CA ILE A 641 -12.17 71.31 13.89
C ILE A 641 -13.50 71.76 13.24
N THR A 642 -14.60 71.75 13.99
CA THR A 642 -15.91 72.24 13.54
C THR A 642 -16.09 73.76 13.65
N GLY A 643 -15.08 74.48 14.14
CA GLY A 643 -15.10 75.93 14.35
C GLY A 643 -14.79 76.35 15.78
N ALA A 644 -14.81 77.66 16.02
CA ALA A 644 -14.56 78.27 17.33
C ALA A 644 -15.88 78.68 18.02
N LEU A 645 -15.93 78.51 19.35
CA LEU A 645 -16.99 79.02 20.22
C LEU A 645 -16.38 79.82 21.36
N SER A 646 -16.99 80.95 21.69
CA SER A 646 -16.59 81.73 22.87
C SER A 646 -17.81 82.00 23.73
N VAL A 647 -17.73 81.63 25.00
CA VAL A 647 -18.78 81.92 26.00
C VAL A 647 -18.15 82.84 27.04
N SER A 648 -18.86 83.90 27.42
CA SER A 648 -18.37 84.87 28.41
C SER A 648 -19.27 84.95 29.62
N THR A 649 -18.69 85.28 30.78
CA THR A 649 -19.40 85.57 32.02
C THR A 649 -18.76 86.77 32.72
N PHE A 650 -19.56 87.50 33.48
CA PHE A 650 -19.15 88.65 34.29
C PHE A 650 -20.17 88.83 35.41
N LYS A 651 -19.81 89.55 36.48
CA LYS A 651 -20.77 89.93 37.51
C LYS A 651 -21.75 90.95 36.91
N PRO A 652 -23.06 90.67 36.82
CA PRO A 652 -24.03 91.67 36.38
C PRO A 652 -24.00 92.84 37.37
N GLU A 653 -24.01 94.08 36.84
CA GLU A 653 -24.25 95.26 37.66
C GLU A 653 -25.60 95.10 38.38
N PRO A 654 -25.72 95.47 39.66
CA PRO A 654 -27.02 95.56 40.29
C PRO A 654 -27.85 96.56 39.48
N LYS A 655 -28.85 96.05 38.75
CA LYS A 655 -29.93 96.92 38.28
C LYS A 655 -30.66 97.36 39.55
N ASP A 656 -30.64 98.65 39.84
CA ASP A 656 -31.60 99.25 40.76
C ASP A 656 -32.99 99.00 40.17
N GLU A 657 -33.61 97.91 40.62
CA GLU A 657 -35.00 97.61 40.34
C GLU A 657 -35.82 98.56 41.21
N VAL A 658 -36.15 99.72 40.62
CA VAL A 658 -37.14 100.63 41.17
C VAL A 658 -38.44 99.84 41.30
N LEU A 659 -38.81 99.56 42.54
CA LEU A 659 -40.09 99.00 42.94
C LEU A 659 -41.21 99.96 42.47
N PHE A 660 -41.76 99.73 41.28
CA PHE A 660 -43.07 100.25 40.92
C PHE A 660 -44.11 99.23 41.37
N VAL A 661 -44.72 99.49 42.53
CA VAL A 661 -45.99 98.89 42.89
C VAL A 661 -47.05 99.66 42.11
N ASP A 662 -47.54 99.05 41.03
CA ASP A 662 -48.89 99.31 40.56
C ASP A 662 -49.63 97.98 40.42
N ASN A 663 -50.54 97.77 41.39
CA ASN A 663 -51.59 96.79 41.32
C ASN A 663 -52.43 97.04 40.05
N ASN A 664 -52.48 96.06 39.15
CA ASN A 664 -53.71 95.45 38.62
C ASN A 664 -53.45 94.81 37.25
N MET A 665 -53.17 93.51 37.26
CA MET A 665 -53.85 92.55 36.39
C MET A 665 -53.57 91.16 36.94
N ALA A 666 -54.53 90.64 37.71
CA ALA A 666 -54.58 89.24 38.07
C ALA A 666 -54.99 88.47 36.81
N ASP A 667 -54.02 87.87 36.14
CA ASP A 667 -54.26 86.70 35.29
C ASP A 667 -53.68 85.48 36.00
N ALA A 668 -54.53 84.46 36.10
CA ALA A 668 -54.37 83.30 36.93
C ALA A 668 -53.12 82.47 36.55
N VAL A 669 -52.27 82.20 37.53
CA VAL A 669 -51.29 81.10 37.48
C VAL A 669 -52.06 79.81 37.82
N PRO A 670 -52.02 78.76 36.97
CA PRO A 670 -52.69 77.51 37.27
C PRO A 670 -51.97 76.79 38.42
N GLU A 671 -52.76 76.47 39.43
CA GLU A 671 -52.42 75.78 40.67
C GLU A 671 -52.15 74.26 40.45
N ASP A 672 -51.48 73.87 39.37
CA ASP A 672 -51.32 72.44 38.99
C ASP A 672 -49.90 71.87 39.16
N THR A 673 -48.85 72.69 39.26
CA THR A 673 -47.47 72.15 39.32
C THR A 673 -47.04 71.67 40.72
N VAL A 674 -47.67 72.17 41.79
CA VAL A 674 -47.40 71.73 43.16
C VAL A 674 -48.16 70.43 43.48
N ALA A 675 -49.35 70.25 42.90
CA ALA A 675 -50.16 69.04 43.08
C ALA A 675 -49.51 67.82 42.41
N GLU A 676 -48.93 67.96 41.23
CA GLU A 676 -48.26 66.85 40.53
C GLU A 676 -46.98 66.38 41.23
N ALA A 677 -46.15 67.32 41.73
CA ALA A 677 -44.95 66.98 42.49
C ALA A 677 -45.31 66.29 43.83
N MET A 678 -46.36 66.76 44.51
CA MET A 678 -46.84 66.15 45.74
C MET A 678 -47.42 64.76 45.49
N ASN A 679 -48.22 64.57 44.43
CA ASN A 679 -48.79 63.28 44.05
C ASN A 679 -47.72 62.25 43.67
N MET A 680 -46.63 62.68 43.02
CA MET A 680 -45.50 61.80 42.71
C MET A 680 -44.79 61.31 43.99
N VAL A 681 -44.65 62.19 45.00
CA VAL A 681 -44.08 61.84 46.30
C VAL A 681 -44.98 60.85 47.06
N TRP A 682 -46.30 61.06 47.06
CA TRP A 682 -47.25 60.13 47.68
C TRP A 682 -47.27 58.77 46.99
N ALA A 683 -47.17 58.72 45.65
CA ALA A 683 -47.09 57.47 44.90
C ALA A 683 -45.82 56.66 45.23
N LEU A 684 -44.68 57.33 45.36
CA LEU A 684 -43.41 56.70 45.75
C LEU A 684 -43.46 56.17 47.20
N LEU A 685 -44.04 56.92 48.13
CA LEU A 685 -44.26 56.48 49.51
C LEU A 685 -45.17 55.24 49.59
N PHE A 686 -46.24 55.21 48.79
CA PHE A 686 -47.17 54.09 48.76
C PHE A 686 -46.54 52.82 48.19
N LEU A 687 -45.74 52.95 47.12
CA LEU A 687 -44.97 51.83 46.55
C LEU A 687 -43.89 51.31 47.51
N PHE A 688 -43.25 52.19 48.26
CA PHE A 688 -42.27 51.77 49.27
C PHE A 688 -42.92 50.99 50.42
N LEU A 689 -44.07 51.46 50.92
CA LEU A 689 -44.84 50.78 51.95
C LEU A 689 -45.41 49.44 51.48
N SER A 690 -45.88 49.33 50.24
CA SER A 690 -46.40 48.08 49.69
C SER A 690 -45.29 47.04 49.49
N CYS A 691 -44.08 47.45 49.06
CA CYS A 691 -42.90 46.59 48.99
C CYS A 691 -42.46 46.09 50.37
N LEU A 692 -42.49 46.95 51.39
CA LEU A 692 -42.19 46.56 52.77
C LEU A 692 -43.22 45.55 53.31
N LEU A 693 -44.51 45.80 53.09
CA LEU A 693 -45.58 44.87 53.49
C LEU A 693 -45.47 43.54 52.76
N TYR A 694 -45.17 43.54 51.46
CA TYR A 694 -44.95 42.33 50.68
C TYR A 694 -43.72 41.54 51.17
N SER A 695 -42.63 42.22 51.49
CA SER A 695 -41.44 41.58 52.07
C SER A 695 -41.75 40.97 53.45
N CYS A 696 -42.49 41.67 54.30
CA CYS A 696 -42.96 41.18 55.59
C CYS A 696 -43.91 39.99 55.47
N THR A 697 -44.83 39.97 54.50
CA THR A 697 -45.73 38.83 54.30
C THR A 697 -44.99 37.61 53.75
N VAL A 698 -44.07 37.80 52.81
CA VAL A 698 -43.22 36.71 52.28
C VAL A 698 -42.32 36.12 53.37
N THR A 699 -41.78 36.95 54.26
CA THR A 699 -40.98 36.46 55.41
C THR A 699 -41.83 35.75 56.45
N LEU A 700 -43.05 36.21 56.74
CA LEU A 700 -43.98 35.53 57.64
C LEU A 700 -44.50 34.19 57.08
N ILE A 701 -44.69 34.08 55.77
CA ILE A 701 -45.08 32.82 55.11
C ILE A 701 -43.93 31.80 55.11
N LYS A 702 -42.66 32.25 55.11
CA LYS A 702 -41.49 31.38 55.21
C LYS A 702 -41.17 30.89 56.63
N LEU A 703 -41.77 31.48 57.66
CA LEU A 703 -41.54 31.17 59.07
C LEU A 703 -42.66 30.31 59.72
N LYS A 704 -43.59 29.80 58.90
CA LYS A 704 -44.66 28.88 59.29
C LYS A 704 -44.53 27.60 58.48
#